data_AF-A0A4Q6ES46-F1
#
_entry.id   AF-A0A4Q6ES46-F1
#
_cell.length_a   1.000
_cell.length_b   1.000
_cell.length_c   1.000
_cell.angle_alpha   90.00
_cell.angle_beta   90.00
_cell.angle_gamma   90.00
#
_symmetry.space_group_name_H-M   'P 1'
#
loop_
_entity.id
_entity.type
_entity.pdbx_description
1 polymer ?
#
loop_
_entity_poly.entity_id
_entity_poly.type
_entity_poly.pdbx_seq_one_letter_code
_entity_poly.pdbx_strand_id
1 'polypeptide(L)'
;MISYDNGTSWDDIAGAAGGSGFTGSLAGEVTGTQGATQVASINGITRANITTYLNTVAAATDTSTASTLIKRDAAKGFAADAASLSSVVLRDSGAKTVTLTAPTTVGTSYTLKFPANVGAANQVLATDASGNLSWATPAVTSGVAVTAPITNTGTAAAPVIGIQTANGSQAGALSSSDWTSFTAKLSSVLTSANIFVGNGSNVATGVAVSGDATLANTGALSVTGIRGTPVSATAPATAGQVLRFDGTSYTPNFVRMADLRSTVNGTSAITGTCTAGQTLTWVSGTDNLQCQNISIAAATQLTGILPIASGGTGAATTSQNFIFAGPTSGAGAPSFRALAASDLPASASYWTAATGGINYASGNVGIGTTAPAALLQVSGNTIFGATPVGTAYTVAPLNMVNTGTPGNIQTQINLINTAGGAGSGSAMDFYTYTSSGNGLPGARIATVDDNNFSGSVVFSTKVPGSGSSALAERMRISSAGNVGIGTASPAYKLDVNGHIAGGNRWFFDRDGAGYSWLLARGTDGEPATVAWGMSSTATGTVTSQAFATSGLSRMTINSAGSVGIGTTLPSALLHLSNAGSSSAIIDTFGGVVPALTFRSAQGTQVAPTATQTGDALFTIGGRGYTGSGFTSGSKATISGFAAEAFNGAGTGAYLALATTPIGGVTTNERMRIDAGGNVGIGTTAPTNKLSIVDATAPNMVIGKAALTDGAYFLGNPSHGLQRGGASGANLAYVPATNDVTLYTSGSGNLGFSTGAASAPRMLIDSSGNVGIGTTLPTSSIRLDVAGSIASTAVNPRIYLNATGGSYSPRVMDVTSGDWRFYREGSPEGTAVLATLTAGGNWNIAGTLSQASDVRLKRDIDPVLNSLAKLRALEGVTYNWKAKDRDPARQMGVIAQDVEKVFPEAVHTNKEGFKAVLYTSLIAPLINAVKELADFREADSKHVAALETELQKKETRIQQLENEQATMRDYLCAKDPKAPICKGGKRAPASK
;
A
#
# COMPACT_ATOMS: atom_id res chain seq x y z
N MET A 1 26.30 29.61 1.87
CA MET A 1 27.72 29.93 2.05
C MET A 1 28.42 28.60 2.20
N ILE A 2 29.22 28.22 1.19
CA ILE A 2 29.94 26.94 1.16
C ILE A 2 31.40 27.30 1.44
N SER A 3 31.85 26.98 2.64
CA SER A 3 33.25 27.03 3.04
C SER A 3 33.88 25.67 2.75
N TYR A 4 35.19 25.61 2.48
CA TYR A 4 35.93 24.34 2.43
C TYR A 4 37.09 24.37 3.42
N ASP A 5 37.35 23.23 4.06
CA ASP A 5 38.39 23.05 5.06
C ASP A 5 39.74 22.84 4.36
N ASN A 6 40.71 23.71 4.64
CA ASN A 6 42.07 23.58 4.12
C ASN A 6 42.99 22.75 5.03
N GLY A 7 42.46 22.15 6.09
CA GLY A 7 43.19 21.33 7.06
C GLY A 7 43.69 22.10 8.29
N THR A 8 43.42 23.41 8.40
CA THR A 8 43.68 24.17 9.64
C THR A 8 42.58 25.20 10.00
N SER A 9 41.74 25.64 9.05
CA SER A 9 40.46 26.32 9.31
C SER A 9 39.52 26.25 8.09
N TRP A 10 38.23 26.54 8.32
CA TRP A 10 37.23 26.68 7.25
C TRP A 10 37.22 28.10 6.70
N ASP A 11 37.53 28.26 5.41
CA ASP A 11 37.46 29.55 4.70
C ASP A 11 36.30 29.60 3.70
N ASP A 12 35.63 30.75 3.61
CA ASP A 12 34.48 30.99 2.74
C ASP A 12 34.89 31.31 1.28
N ILE A 13 34.26 30.61 0.33
CA ILE A 13 34.46 30.81 -1.11
C ILE A 13 33.73 32.10 -1.55
N ALA A 14 34.34 33.24 -1.32
CA ALA A 14 33.91 34.51 -1.90
C ALA A 14 35.12 35.36 -2.28
N GLY A 15 35.83 34.96 -3.35
CA GLY A 15 36.81 35.84 -3.99
C GLY A 15 37.97 35.12 -4.66
N ALA A 16 37.74 34.50 -5.82
CA ALA A 16 38.81 34.26 -6.78
C ALA A 16 38.23 34.22 -8.20
N ALA A 17 38.08 35.41 -8.78
CA ALA A 17 37.98 35.57 -10.21
C ALA A 17 39.33 35.20 -10.85
N GLY A 18 39.31 34.38 -11.90
CA GLY A 18 40.48 34.14 -12.75
C GLY A 18 40.87 32.67 -12.90
N GLY A 19 40.14 31.96 -13.77
CA GLY A 19 40.46 30.60 -14.20
C GLY A 19 39.92 30.35 -15.60
N SER A 20 40.50 31.05 -16.59
CA SER A 20 40.42 30.73 -18.02
C SER A 20 40.81 29.25 -18.22
N GLY A 21 39.93 28.41 -18.75
CA GLY A 21 39.90 28.19 -20.19
C GLY A 21 40.15 26.71 -20.52
N PHE A 22 39.11 25.87 -20.51
CA PHE A 22 39.22 24.58 -21.19
C PHE A 22 38.87 24.80 -22.68
N THR A 23 39.87 24.74 -23.55
CA THR A 23 39.77 24.99 -25.00
C THR A 23 39.64 23.69 -25.81
N GLY A 24 38.93 22.70 -25.29
CA GLY A 24 38.74 21.38 -25.91
C GLY A 24 37.27 21.02 -26.09
N SER A 25 36.93 20.42 -27.23
CA SER A 25 35.56 19.96 -27.54
C SER A 25 35.14 18.90 -26.54
N LEU A 26 34.13 19.19 -25.72
CA LEU A 26 33.57 18.25 -24.75
C LEU A 26 32.91 17.08 -25.51
N ALA A 27 33.40 15.87 -25.27
CA ALA A 27 32.90 14.64 -25.90
C ALA A 27 32.17 13.79 -24.85
N GLY A 28 30.95 13.36 -25.18
CA GLY A 28 30.06 12.64 -24.29
C GLY A 28 28.70 13.35 -24.16
N GLU A 29 28.06 13.17 -23.02
CA GLU A 29 26.71 13.65 -22.72
C GLU A 29 26.55 15.17 -22.66
N VAL A 30 27.64 15.94 -22.75
CA VAL A 30 27.63 17.41 -22.66
C VAL A 30 28.56 17.98 -23.74
N THR A 31 28.08 18.98 -24.49
CA THR A 31 28.82 19.65 -25.57
C THR A 31 28.77 21.18 -25.41
N GLY A 32 29.66 21.91 -26.07
CA GLY A 32 29.70 23.39 -26.07
C GLY A 32 30.94 23.99 -25.39
N THR A 33 31.17 25.29 -25.60
CA THR A 33 32.32 26.05 -25.10
C THR A 33 32.07 26.64 -23.70
N GLN A 34 33.14 27.07 -23.01
CA GLN A 34 33.06 27.64 -21.66
C GLN A 34 32.16 28.89 -21.63
N GLY A 35 31.05 28.80 -20.91
CA GLY A 35 29.97 29.82 -20.87
C GLY A 35 28.68 29.42 -21.59
N ALA A 36 28.68 28.35 -22.40
CA ALA A 36 27.52 27.84 -23.15
C ALA A 36 27.47 26.29 -23.15
N THR A 37 27.97 25.66 -22.10
CA THR A 37 28.00 24.20 -21.94
C THR A 37 26.58 23.64 -21.80
N GLN A 38 26.22 22.68 -22.64
CA GLN A 38 24.85 22.17 -22.76
C GLN A 38 24.85 20.66 -22.96
N VAL A 39 23.98 19.96 -22.23
CA VAL A 39 23.87 18.50 -22.27
C VAL A 39 23.40 18.06 -23.65
N ALA A 40 24.22 17.29 -24.38
CA ALA A 40 23.95 16.78 -25.72
C ALA A 40 23.23 15.43 -25.74
N SER A 41 23.29 14.65 -24.67
CA SER A 41 22.50 13.43 -24.46
C SER A 41 22.51 13.03 -22.98
N ILE A 42 21.53 12.26 -22.50
CA ILE A 42 21.58 11.59 -21.18
C ILE A 42 21.25 10.11 -21.41
N ASN A 43 22.14 9.20 -20.98
CA ASN A 43 22.07 7.76 -21.20
C ASN A 43 21.83 7.39 -22.68
N GLY A 44 22.52 8.07 -23.60
CA GLY A 44 22.41 7.79 -25.05
C GLY A 44 21.18 8.39 -25.76
N ILE A 45 20.28 9.06 -25.03
CA ILE A 45 19.15 9.79 -25.63
C ILE A 45 19.60 11.20 -25.96
N THR A 46 19.66 11.55 -27.25
CA THR A 46 20.14 12.85 -27.73
C THR A 46 19.32 14.01 -27.17
N ARG A 47 19.92 15.20 -27.07
CA ARG A 47 19.24 16.42 -26.62
C ARG A 47 18.03 16.74 -27.50
N ALA A 48 18.05 16.42 -28.79
CA ALA A 48 16.90 16.56 -29.68
C ALA A 48 15.75 15.61 -29.28
N ASN A 49 16.07 14.38 -28.85
CA ASN A 49 15.07 13.43 -28.35
C ASN A 49 14.62 13.78 -26.93
N ILE A 50 15.51 14.22 -26.05
CA ILE A 50 15.17 14.73 -24.71
C ILE A 50 14.33 16.02 -24.83
N THR A 51 14.63 16.90 -25.77
CA THR A 51 13.82 18.10 -26.07
C THR A 51 12.50 17.71 -26.73
N THR A 52 12.45 16.67 -27.56
CA THR A 52 11.19 16.10 -28.05
C THR A 52 10.37 15.51 -26.90
N TYR A 53 10.96 14.72 -26.00
CA TYR A 53 10.29 14.17 -24.81
C TYR A 53 9.86 15.25 -23.82
N LEU A 54 10.73 16.22 -23.52
CA LEU A 54 10.41 17.38 -22.69
C LEU A 54 9.38 18.28 -23.35
N ASN A 55 9.38 18.46 -24.67
CA ASN A 55 8.31 19.17 -25.38
C ASN A 55 7.02 18.33 -25.42
N THR A 56 7.09 17.00 -25.39
CA THR A 56 5.91 16.12 -25.30
C THR A 56 5.31 16.12 -23.88
N VAL A 57 6.17 16.27 -22.86
CA VAL A 57 5.79 16.42 -21.44
C VAL A 57 5.39 17.86 -21.10
N ALA A 58 6.01 18.87 -21.72
CA ALA A 58 5.68 20.29 -21.57
C ALA A 58 4.50 20.73 -22.45
N ALA A 59 4.20 20.02 -23.54
CA ALA A 59 2.94 20.14 -24.27
C ALA A 59 1.78 19.40 -23.59
N ALA A 60 2.04 18.65 -22.51
CA ALA A 60 1.01 18.19 -21.58
C ALA A 60 0.61 19.31 -20.60
N THR A 61 0.52 20.55 -21.09
CA THR A 61 -0.17 21.65 -20.41
C THR A 61 -1.67 21.55 -20.65
N ASP A 62 -2.45 22.27 -19.86
CA ASP A 62 -3.92 22.26 -19.79
C ASP A 62 -4.64 22.76 -21.07
N THR A 63 -3.97 22.77 -22.22
CA THR A 63 -4.42 23.29 -23.51
C THR A 63 -4.39 22.19 -24.56
N SER A 64 -5.54 21.94 -25.19
CA SER A 64 -5.91 20.87 -26.11
C SER A 64 -4.94 20.55 -27.26
N THR A 65 -3.81 19.92 -26.97
CA THR A 65 -2.80 19.55 -27.98
C THR A 65 -2.53 18.05 -27.90
N ALA A 66 -2.75 17.33 -29.01
CA ALA A 66 -2.63 15.87 -29.07
C ALA A 66 -1.18 15.43 -28.77
N SER A 67 -0.99 14.61 -27.73
CA SER A 67 0.31 14.05 -27.32
C SER A 67 0.44 12.59 -27.77
N THR A 68 1.67 12.14 -28.07
CA THR A 68 1.98 10.76 -28.47
C THR A 68 1.99 9.78 -27.30
N LEU A 69 2.11 10.26 -26.05
CA LEU A 69 2.11 9.43 -24.83
C LEU A 69 0.70 9.01 -24.40
N ILE A 70 -0.28 9.88 -24.61
CA ILE A 70 -1.71 9.61 -24.41
C ILE A 70 -2.43 10.36 -25.50
N LYS A 71 -2.97 9.66 -26.51
CA LYS A 71 -3.87 10.28 -27.48
C LYS A 71 -5.05 10.82 -26.67
N ARG A 72 -5.12 12.13 -26.46
CA ARG A 72 -6.33 12.80 -26.01
C ARG A 72 -6.90 13.53 -27.21
N ASP A 73 -8.21 13.45 -27.43
CA ASP A 73 -8.87 14.24 -28.45
C ASP A 73 -8.80 15.74 -28.11
N ALA A 74 -9.22 16.59 -29.05
CA ALA A 74 -9.22 18.05 -28.89
C ALA A 74 -10.07 18.55 -27.70
N ALA A 75 -10.88 17.67 -27.08
CA ALA A 75 -11.70 17.95 -25.90
C ALA A 75 -11.13 17.39 -24.59
N LYS A 76 -9.85 16.94 -24.58
CA LYS A 76 -9.15 16.34 -23.43
C LYS A 76 -9.62 14.92 -23.04
N GLY A 77 -10.40 14.22 -23.86
CA GLY A 77 -10.81 12.82 -23.66
C GLY A 77 -9.77 11.83 -24.20
N PHE A 78 -9.56 10.68 -23.57
CA PHE A 78 -8.60 9.66 -24.03
C PHE A 78 -9.08 9.01 -25.35
N ALA A 79 -8.41 9.31 -26.45
CA ALA A 79 -8.65 8.76 -27.79
C ALA A 79 -7.84 7.46 -28.00
N ALA A 80 -8.28 6.38 -27.37
CA ALA A 80 -7.91 5.03 -27.77
C ALA A 80 -9.20 4.26 -28.08
N ASP A 81 -9.25 3.68 -29.28
CA ASP A 81 -10.26 2.70 -29.64
C ASP A 81 -10.35 1.62 -28.54
N ALA A 82 -11.54 1.51 -27.96
CA ALA A 82 -12.01 0.49 -27.02
C ALA A 82 -11.01 0.05 -25.93
N ALA A 83 -10.95 0.80 -24.82
CA ALA A 83 -10.49 0.24 -23.55
C ALA A 83 -11.54 -0.74 -23.00
N SER A 84 -11.21 -2.04 -22.90
CA SER A 84 -12.09 -3.04 -22.28
C SER A 84 -12.01 -2.95 -20.75
N LEU A 85 -12.94 -2.22 -20.16
CA LEU A 85 -13.05 -2.05 -18.71
C LEU A 85 -14.26 -2.86 -18.22
N SER A 86 -14.03 -3.78 -17.27
CA SER A 86 -15.08 -4.62 -16.67
C SER A 86 -16.04 -3.83 -15.79
N SER A 87 -15.65 -2.64 -15.33
CA SER A 87 -16.52 -1.67 -14.67
C SER A 87 -15.97 -0.26 -14.84
N VAL A 88 -16.82 0.70 -15.17
CA VAL A 88 -16.46 2.13 -15.16
C VAL A 88 -16.95 2.74 -13.86
N VAL A 89 -16.03 3.26 -13.05
CA VAL A 89 -16.30 3.88 -11.75
C VAL A 89 -16.08 5.40 -11.87
N LEU A 90 -17.16 6.17 -11.80
CA LEU A 90 -17.13 7.63 -11.79
C LEU A 90 -17.12 8.10 -10.33
N ARG A 91 -16.06 8.79 -9.88
CA ARG A 91 -15.98 9.36 -8.52
C ARG A 91 -16.31 10.85 -8.56
N ASP A 92 -17.00 11.36 -7.55
CA ASP A 92 -17.01 12.81 -7.31
C ASP A 92 -15.69 13.23 -6.62
N SER A 93 -15.46 14.53 -6.42
CA SER A 93 -14.38 15.10 -5.61
C SER A 93 -14.20 14.50 -4.19
N GLY A 94 -15.18 13.78 -3.66
CA GLY A 94 -15.15 12.99 -2.42
C GLY A 94 -15.07 11.47 -2.65
N ALA A 95 -15.18 10.68 -1.57
CA ALA A 95 -14.99 9.22 -1.62
C ALA A 95 -16.14 8.42 -2.29
N LYS A 96 -17.18 9.09 -2.80
CA LYS A 96 -18.39 8.44 -3.34
C LYS A 96 -18.23 8.12 -4.81
N THR A 97 -18.76 6.98 -5.24
CA THR A 97 -18.56 6.45 -6.60
C THR A 97 -19.86 5.96 -7.22
N VAL A 98 -20.05 6.21 -8.51
CA VAL A 98 -21.11 5.64 -9.35
C VAL A 98 -20.47 4.61 -10.28
N THR A 99 -20.90 3.35 -10.18
CA THR A 99 -20.34 2.23 -10.96
C THR A 99 -21.33 1.79 -12.02
N LEU A 100 -20.93 1.85 -13.30
CA LEU A 100 -21.70 1.30 -14.42
C LEU A 100 -21.41 -0.19 -14.53
N THR A 101 -22.40 -1.03 -14.23
CA THR A 101 -22.29 -2.50 -14.25
C THR A 101 -23.19 -3.05 -15.35
N ALA A 102 -22.62 -3.81 -16.29
CA ALA A 102 -23.40 -4.50 -17.32
C ALA A 102 -24.25 -5.60 -16.66
N PRO A 103 -25.57 -5.71 -16.93
CA PRO A 103 -26.44 -6.64 -16.20
C PRO A 103 -26.15 -8.12 -16.49
N THR A 104 -25.64 -8.44 -17.69
CA THR A 104 -25.22 -9.77 -18.17
C THR A 104 -24.35 -9.61 -19.43
N THR A 105 -23.87 -10.71 -20.03
CA THR A 105 -23.01 -10.75 -21.24
C THR A 105 -23.59 -9.90 -22.40
N VAL A 106 -22.86 -8.87 -22.82
CA VAL A 106 -23.26 -7.99 -23.94
C VAL A 106 -22.93 -8.67 -25.27
N GLY A 107 -23.95 -9.01 -26.07
CA GLY A 107 -23.80 -9.82 -27.29
C GLY A 107 -23.25 -9.09 -28.54
N THR A 108 -23.33 -7.76 -28.58
CA THR A 108 -22.80 -6.90 -29.65
C THR A 108 -22.35 -5.54 -29.08
N SER A 109 -21.34 -4.90 -29.68
CA SER A 109 -20.82 -3.60 -29.20
C SER A 109 -21.91 -2.52 -29.25
N TYR A 110 -22.07 -1.79 -28.14
CA TYR A 110 -23.06 -0.73 -27.96
C TYR A 110 -22.39 0.48 -27.29
N THR A 111 -22.59 1.68 -27.85
CA THR A 111 -21.93 2.91 -27.39
C THR A 111 -22.88 3.77 -26.56
N LEU A 112 -22.58 3.99 -25.28
CA LEU A 112 -23.31 4.92 -24.40
C LEU A 112 -22.89 6.37 -24.63
N LYS A 113 -23.71 7.18 -25.30
CA LYS A 113 -23.49 8.62 -25.50
C LYS A 113 -24.19 9.43 -24.42
N PHE A 114 -23.44 10.14 -23.57
CA PHE A 114 -24.01 11.08 -22.62
C PHE A 114 -24.63 12.30 -23.33
N PRO A 115 -25.71 12.88 -22.78
CA PRO A 115 -26.33 14.09 -23.34
C PRO A 115 -25.41 15.30 -23.16
N ALA A 116 -25.36 16.18 -24.17
CA ALA A 116 -24.42 17.30 -24.23
C ALA A 116 -24.68 18.43 -23.22
N ASN A 117 -25.92 18.55 -22.72
CA ASN A 117 -26.32 19.56 -21.76
C ASN A 117 -26.34 18.98 -20.35
N VAL A 118 -26.09 19.80 -19.32
CA VAL A 118 -26.29 19.40 -17.91
C VAL A 118 -27.78 19.22 -17.65
N GLY A 119 -28.17 18.14 -16.97
CA GLY A 119 -29.56 17.84 -16.65
C GLY A 119 -30.13 18.85 -15.66
N ALA A 120 -31.39 19.22 -15.83
CA ALA A 120 -32.11 20.01 -14.83
C ALA A 120 -32.36 19.17 -13.57
N ALA A 121 -32.64 19.83 -12.43
CA ALA A 121 -32.99 19.14 -11.19
C ALA A 121 -34.15 18.14 -11.44
N ASN A 122 -34.02 16.92 -10.91
CA ASN A 122 -34.96 15.78 -11.04
C ASN A 122 -35.02 15.09 -12.41
N GLN A 123 -34.01 15.25 -13.28
CA GLN A 123 -33.87 14.43 -14.48
C GLN A 123 -32.90 13.26 -14.25
N VAL A 124 -33.18 12.11 -14.88
CA VAL A 124 -32.33 10.91 -14.88
C VAL A 124 -31.84 10.63 -16.30
N LEU A 125 -30.70 9.94 -16.42
CA LEU A 125 -30.19 9.50 -17.71
C LEU A 125 -30.94 8.23 -18.14
N ALA A 126 -31.80 8.35 -19.15
CA ALA A 126 -32.48 7.22 -19.78
C ALA A 126 -31.79 6.85 -21.09
N THR A 127 -31.64 5.55 -21.34
CA THR A 127 -31.15 5.02 -22.62
C THR A 127 -32.30 4.77 -23.58
N ASP A 128 -32.11 5.08 -24.85
CA ASP A 128 -33.01 4.70 -25.95
C ASP A 128 -32.82 3.23 -26.42
N ALA A 129 -32.09 2.43 -25.65
CA ALA A 129 -31.65 1.07 -25.96
C ALA A 129 -30.74 0.93 -27.20
N SER A 130 -30.45 2.04 -27.90
CA SER A 130 -29.53 2.11 -29.04
C SER A 130 -28.21 2.79 -28.70
N GLY A 131 -28.11 3.34 -27.49
CA GLY A 131 -26.86 3.85 -26.93
C GLY A 131 -26.91 5.31 -26.56
N ASN A 132 -27.95 6.05 -26.91
CA ASN A 132 -28.02 7.46 -26.56
C ASN A 132 -28.67 7.61 -25.18
N LEU A 133 -27.90 8.16 -24.25
CA LEU A 133 -28.41 8.60 -22.96
C LEU A 133 -28.96 10.02 -23.13
N SER A 134 -30.19 10.23 -22.67
CA SER A 134 -30.84 11.53 -22.65
C SER A 134 -31.30 11.85 -21.24
N TRP A 135 -31.31 13.14 -20.88
CA TRP A 135 -31.96 13.57 -19.65
C TRP A 135 -33.46 13.41 -19.83
N ALA A 136 -33.99 12.33 -19.31
CA ALA A 136 -35.41 12.12 -19.20
C ALA A 136 -35.82 12.63 -17.82
N THR A 137 -36.86 13.46 -17.77
CA THR A 137 -37.63 13.55 -16.54
C THR A 137 -38.26 12.16 -16.37
N PRO A 138 -37.88 11.37 -15.35
CA PRO A 138 -38.40 10.02 -15.22
C PRO A 138 -39.92 10.07 -15.23
N ALA A 139 -40.55 9.30 -16.12
CA ALA A 139 -41.99 9.18 -16.14
C ALA A 139 -42.43 8.77 -14.73
N VAL A 140 -43.41 9.46 -14.16
CA VAL A 140 -44.01 9.07 -12.89
C VAL A 140 -44.64 7.69 -13.12
N THR A 141 -43.93 6.63 -12.73
CA THR A 141 -44.44 5.26 -12.79
C THR A 141 -45.59 5.18 -11.81
N SER A 142 -46.82 5.08 -12.33
CA SER A 142 -48.05 5.04 -11.54
C SER A 142 -48.29 3.71 -10.83
N GLY A 143 -47.33 2.77 -10.86
CA GLY A 143 -47.45 1.49 -10.18
C GLY A 143 -46.10 0.80 -10.02
N VAL A 144 -45.66 0.66 -8.77
CA VAL A 144 -44.64 -0.31 -8.36
C VAL A 144 -45.40 -1.48 -7.73
N ALA A 145 -45.56 -2.58 -8.47
CA ALA A 145 -46.15 -3.80 -7.93
C ALA A 145 -45.02 -4.72 -7.42
N VAL A 146 -45.01 -4.98 -6.12
CA VAL A 146 -44.06 -5.89 -5.46
C VAL A 146 -44.85 -7.01 -4.79
N THR A 147 -44.51 -8.25 -5.11
CA THR A 147 -45.11 -9.47 -4.54
C THR A 147 -44.44 -9.94 -3.24
N ALA A 148 -43.45 -9.18 -2.75
CA ALA A 148 -42.78 -9.37 -1.47
C ALA A 148 -42.38 -8.00 -0.86
N PRO A 149 -42.10 -7.91 0.46
CA PRO A 149 -41.77 -6.64 1.12
C PRO A 149 -40.54 -5.97 0.50
N ILE A 150 -40.58 -4.65 0.32
CA ILE A 150 -39.40 -3.87 -0.07
C ILE A 150 -38.46 -3.79 1.14
N THR A 151 -37.37 -4.57 1.13
CA THR A 151 -36.35 -4.57 2.19
C THR A 151 -35.07 -3.87 1.73
N ASN A 152 -34.62 -2.86 2.49
CA ASN A 152 -33.33 -2.19 2.29
C ASN A 152 -32.23 -2.84 3.12
N THR A 153 -31.11 -3.23 2.51
CA THR A 153 -29.97 -3.89 3.16
C THR A 153 -28.74 -2.98 3.33
N GLY A 154 -28.87 -1.66 3.14
CA GLY A 154 -27.76 -0.69 3.27
C GLY A 154 -27.65 -0.01 4.64
N THR A 155 -26.44 0.09 5.18
CA THR A 155 -26.07 0.53 6.55
C THR A 155 -25.96 2.06 6.76
N ALA A 156 -26.85 2.88 6.17
CA ALA A 156 -26.88 4.31 6.45
C ALA A 156 -28.23 4.69 7.08
N ALA A 157 -28.18 5.57 8.09
CA ALA A 157 -29.33 6.06 8.85
C ALA A 157 -30.50 6.44 7.91
N ALA A 158 -31.59 5.67 8.02
CA ALA A 158 -32.93 5.82 7.44
C ALA A 158 -33.01 6.42 6.01
N PRO A 159 -33.27 5.60 4.96
CA PRO A 159 -33.78 6.15 3.71
C PRO A 159 -35.20 6.71 3.94
N VAL A 160 -35.41 7.98 3.57
CA VAL A 160 -36.74 8.57 3.51
C VAL A 160 -37.40 8.11 2.21
N ILE A 161 -38.44 7.27 2.29
CA ILE A 161 -39.37 7.08 1.18
C ILE A 161 -40.23 8.35 1.13
N GLY A 162 -39.87 9.30 0.28
CA GLY A 162 -40.62 10.53 0.09
C GLY A 162 -41.92 10.25 -0.68
N ILE A 163 -43.03 10.05 0.03
CA ILE A 163 -44.36 10.04 -0.58
C ILE A 163 -44.86 11.49 -0.59
N GLN A 164 -44.92 12.15 -1.74
CA GLN A 164 -45.38 13.54 -1.81
C GLN A 164 -46.91 13.62 -1.70
N THR A 165 -47.41 14.62 -0.96
CA THR A 165 -48.83 14.95 -0.87
C THR A 165 -49.34 15.53 -2.17
N ALA A 166 -50.46 15.05 -2.70
CA ALA A 166 -51.13 15.79 -3.76
C ALA A 166 -51.56 17.16 -3.20
N ASN A 167 -51.08 18.25 -3.78
CA ASN A 167 -51.64 19.59 -3.57
C ASN A 167 -52.17 20.11 -4.91
N GLY A 168 -52.98 21.17 -4.92
CA GLY A 168 -53.71 21.65 -6.10
C GLY A 168 -52.87 22.01 -7.35
N SER A 169 -51.54 21.82 -7.34
CA SER A 169 -50.65 21.98 -8.50
C SER A 169 -49.79 20.76 -8.85
N GLN A 170 -49.74 19.69 -8.04
CA GLN A 170 -48.91 18.50 -8.30
C GLN A 170 -49.59 17.20 -7.82
N ALA A 171 -49.61 16.17 -8.66
CA ALA A 171 -50.19 14.85 -8.34
C ALA A 171 -49.23 14.01 -7.47
N GLY A 172 -49.49 13.94 -6.17
CA GLY A 172 -48.79 13.09 -5.23
C GLY A 172 -49.36 11.66 -5.17
N ALA A 173 -48.56 10.69 -4.75
CA ALA A 173 -48.96 9.27 -4.68
C ALA A 173 -50.01 8.96 -3.60
N LEU A 174 -50.26 9.93 -2.70
CA LEU A 174 -51.36 9.94 -1.74
C LEU A 174 -52.07 11.29 -1.87
N SER A 175 -53.41 11.31 -1.85
CA SER A 175 -54.17 12.56 -1.77
C SER A 175 -53.80 13.33 -0.49
N SER A 176 -54.04 14.65 -0.41
CA SER A 176 -53.74 15.43 0.80
C SER A 176 -54.47 14.86 2.04
N SER A 177 -55.62 14.22 1.85
CA SER A 177 -56.35 13.43 2.85
C SER A 177 -55.65 12.12 3.24
N ASP A 178 -55.08 11.40 2.26
CA ASP A 178 -54.42 10.11 2.52
C ASP A 178 -53.07 10.28 3.22
N TRP A 179 -52.34 11.36 2.92
CA TRP A 179 -51.10 11.71 3.62
C TRP A 179 -51.32 12.02 5.10
N THR A 180 -52.37 12.78 5.40
CA THR A 180 -52.77 13.10 6.77
C THR A 180 -53.17 11.81 7.53
N SER A 181 -53.83 10.87 6.84
CA SER A 181 -54.20 9.57 7.40
C SER A 181 -53.02 8.61 7.58
N PHE A 182 -52.01 8.67 6.72
CA PHE A 182 -50.79 7.85 6.84
C PHE A 182 -49.93 8.27 8.03
N THR A 183 -49.85 9.57 8.31
CA THR A 183 -48.99 10.13 9.37
C THR A 183 -49.67 10.14 10.75
N ALA A 184 -51.00 10.10 10.81
CA ALA A 184 -51.77 10.13 12.06
C ALA A 184 -52.05 8.73 12.70
N LYS A 185 -51.56 7.64 12.10
CA LYS A 185 -51.92 6.26 12.50
C LYS A 185 -51.29 5.71 13.78
N LEU A 186 -50.53 6.51 14.54
CA LEU A 186 -50.18 6.20 15.94
C LEU A 186 -50.47 7.38 16.88
N SER A 187 -51.69 7.91 16.80
CA SER A 187 -52.23 8.80 17.84
C SER A 187 -52.94 7.98 18.93
N SER A 188 -52.72 8.30 20.21
CA SER A 188 -53.43 7.68 21.35
C SER A 188 -54.90 8.13 21.48
N VAL A 189 -55.40 8.94 20.53
CA VAL A 189 -56.78 9.41 20.41
C VAL A 189 -57.21 9.32 18.95
N LEU A 190 -58.35 8.68 18.68
CA LEU A 190 -59.00 8.62 17.37
C LEU A 190 -59.37 10.03 16.93
N THR A 191 -59.28 10.33 15.63
CA THR A 191 -59.60 11.66 15.09
C THR A 191 -61.10 11.98 15.09
N SER A 192 -61.96 10.97 15.13
CA SER A 192 -63.40 11.10 15.36
C SER A 192 -63.94 9.88 16.10
N ALA A 193 -65.12 10.01 16.71
CA ALA A 193 -65.80 8.92 17.38
C ALA A 193 -66.84 8.20 16.48
N ASN A 194 -66.53 8.10 15.19
CA ASN A 194 -67.41 7.45 14.22
C ASN A 194 -67.08 5.95 14.12
N ILE A 195 -68.11 5.14 13.87
CA ILE A 195 -67.96 3.72 13.51
C ILE A 195 -68.13 3.56 12.00
N PHE A 196 -67.37 2.66 11.39
CA PHE A 196 -67.49 2.37 9.96
C PHE A 196 -68.54 1.29 9.73
N VAL A 197 -69.66 1.67 9.12
CA VAL A 197 -70.75 0.75 8.73
C VAL A 197 -70.82 0.68 7.21
N GLY A 198 -71.15 -0.50 6.67
CA GLY A 198 -71.36 -0.66 5.23
C GLY A 198 -72.59 0.12 4.78
N ASN A 199 -72.46 0.93 3.73
CA ASN A 199 -73.60 1.58 3.10
C ASN A 199 -74.27 0.68 2.05
N GLY A 200 -75.40 1.12 1.47
CA GLY A 200 -76.14 0.36 0.45
C GLY A 200 -75.36 0.03 -0.83
N SER A 201 -74.11 0.49 -0.96
CA SER A 201 -73.19 0.20 -2.06
C SER A 201 -71.98 -0.66 -1.63
N ASN A 202 -72.02 -1.31 -0.46
CA ASN A 202 -70.94 -2.13 0.11
C ASN A 202 -69.62 -1.35 0.37
N VAL A 203 -69.69 -0.04 0.59
CA VAL A 203 -68.55 0.79 0.96
C VAL A 203 -68.64 1.14 2.44
N ALA A 204 -67.56 0.95 3.19
CA ALA A 204 -67.47 1.32 4.60
C ALA A 204 -67.50 2.85 4.74
N THR A 205 -68.54 3.40 5.37
CA THR A 205 -68.70 4.84 5.61
C THR A 205 -68.72 5.11 7.12
N GLY A 206 -67.97 6.11 7.57
CA GLY A 206 -67.93 6.49 8.98
C GLY A 206 -69.21 7.21 9.40
N VAL A 207 -69.96 6.65 10.33
CA VAL A 207 -71.20 7.20 10.88
C VAL A 207 -71.02 7.42 12.38
N ALA A 208 -71.46 8.57 12.89
CA ALA A 208 -71.44 8.84 14.33
C ALA A 208 -72.41 7.91 15.05
N VAL A 209 -71.96 7.32 16.17
CA VAL A 209 -72.88 6.60 17.07
C VAL A 209 -73.85 7.63 17.65
N SER A 210 -75.15 7.45 17.38
CA SER A 210 -76.21 8.37 17.79
C SER A 210 -77.41 7.61 18.32
N GLY A 211 -78.25 8.28 19.10
CA GLY A 211 -79.37 7.67 19.82
C GLY A 211 -78.98 7.32 21.26
N ASP A 212 -79.09 6.05 21.61
CA ASP A 212 -78.95 5.54 22.97
C ASP A 212 -77.51 5.34 23.45
N ALA A 213 -76.55 5.46 22.55
CA ALA A 213 -75.14 5.33 22.86
C ALA A 213 -74.34 6.48 22.28
N THR A 214 -73.24 6.80 22.94
CA THR A 214 -72.22 7.73 22.44
C THR A 214 -70.86 7.05 22.49
N LEU A 215 -70.01 7.37 21.51
CA LEU A 215 -68.63 6.91 21.45
C LEU A 215 -67.73 8.12 21.69
N ALA A 216 -66.71 7.96 22.53
CA ALA A 216 -65.66 8.97 22.69
C ALA A 216 -64.55 8.73 21.67
N ASN A 217 -63.84 9.79 21.30
CA ASN A 217 -62.66 9.72 20.42
C ASN A 217 -61.46 8.99 21.07
N THR A 218 -61.56 8.53 22.31
CA THR A 218 -60.63 7.60 22.97
C THR A 218 -61.00 6.13 22.78
N GLY A 219 -62.10 5.83 22.08
CA GLY A 219 -62.60 4.47 21.83
C GLY A 219 -63.54 3.91 22.91
N ALA A 220 -63.87 4.70 23.95
CA ALA A 220 -64.81 4.29 24.99
C ALA A 220 -66.27 4.45 24.52
N LEU A 221 -67.01 3.34 24.41
CA LEU A 221 -68.45 3.33 24.12
C LEU A 221 -69.25 3.42 25.42
N SER A 222 -70.18 4.38 25.51
CA SER A 222 -71.06 4.55 26.67
C SER A 222 -72.53 4.56 26.26
N VAL A 223 -73.38 3.88 27.02
CA VAL A 223 -74.84 3.89 26.83
C VAL A 223 -75.39 5.07 27.62
N THR A 224 -75.86 6.08 26.90
CA THR A 224 -76.39 7.34 27.46
C THR A 224 -77.92 7.33 27.56
N GLY A 225 -78.59 6.41 26.87
CA GLY A 225 -80.03 6.22 26.93
C GLY A 225 -80.46 4.78 26.66
N ILE A 226 -81.72 4.47 26.97
CA ILE A 226 -82.40 3.24 26.54
C ILE A 226 -83.74 3.67 25.94
N ARG A 227 -83.91 3.47 24.63
CA ARG A 227 -85.01 3.97 23.78
C ARG A 227 -85.28 5.48 23.94
N GLY A 228 -84.23 6.28 23.89
CA GLY A 228 -84.27 7.74 23.99
C GLY A 228 -84.41 8.27 25.42
N THR A 229 -84.49 7.39 26.41
CA THR A 229 -84.62 7.76 27.82
C THR A 229 -83.25 7.77 28.50
N PRO A 230 -82.80 8.88 29.12
CA PRO A 230 -81.47 8.98 29.72
C PRO A 230 -81.16 7.89 30.76
N VAL A 231 -79.94 7.36 30.75
CA VAL A 231 -79.41 6.45 31.78
C VAL A 231 -78.38 7.20 32.63
N SER A 232 -78.45 7.01 33.95
CA SER A 232 -77.53 7.65 34.89
C SER A 232 -76.08 7.20 34.65
N ALA A 233 -75.14 8.16 34.72
CA ALA A 233 -73.71 7.88 34.66
C ALA A 233 -73.15 7.23 35.94
N THR A 234 -73.96 7.12 37.00
CA THR A 234 -73.56 6.46 38.26
C THR A 234 -73.98 4.99 38.21
N ALA A 235 -73.03 4.06 38.38
CA ALA A 235 -73.32 2.62 38.43
C ALA A 235 -73.99 2.23 39.77
N PRO A 236 -74.79 1.15 39.82
CA PRO A 236 -75.27 0.56 41.07
C PRO A 236 -74.10 0.23 42.00
N ALA A 237 -74.04 0.91 43.15
CA ALA A 237 -72.89 0.84 44.07
C ALA A 237 -73.14 -0.10 45.26
N THR A 238 -74.40 -0.50 45.50
CA THR A 238 -74.78 -1.42 46.59
C THR A 238 -75.38 -2.70 46.02
N ALA A 239 -74.97 -3.87 46.54
CA ALA A 239 -75.50 -5.16 46.14
C ALA A 239 -77.04 -5.19 46.25
N GLY A 240 -77.72 -5.54 45.15
CA GLY A 240 -79.19 -5.57 45.05
C GLY A 240 -79.83 -4.35 44.37
N GLN A 241 -79.06 -3.30 44.03
CA GLN A 241 -79.57 -2.19 43.22
C GLN A 241 -79.67 -2.55 41.74
N VAL A 242 -80.70 -2.04 41.06
CA VAL A 242 -80.93 -2.15 39.61
C VAL A 242 -81.11 -0.75 39.01
N LEU A 243 -80.94 -0.61 37.69
CA LEU A 243 -81.30 0.63 36.99
C LEU A 243 -82.81 0.69 36.84
N ARG A 244 -83.46 1.54 37.62
CA ARG A 244 -84.91 1.69 37.67
C ARG A 244 -85.33 2.97 36.93
N PHE A 245 -86.31 2.85 36.04
CA PHE A 245 -86.93 4.02 35.41
C PHE A 245 -87.78 4.79 36.42
N ASP A 246 -87.49 6.06 36.63
CA ASP A 246 -88.22 6.93 37.56
C ASP A 246 -89.33 7.76 36.90
N GLY A 247 -89.53 7.59 35.59
CA GLY A 247 -90.45 8.39 34.77
C GLY A 247 -89.75 9.39 33.85
N THR A 248 -88.47 9.69 34.12
CA THR A 248 -87.66 10.61 33.30
C THR A 248 -86.28 10.06 32.95
N SER A 249 -85.70 9.18 33.78
CA SER A 249 -84.37 8.59 33.56
C SER A 249 -84.26 7.20 34.22
N TYR A 250 -83.30 6.38 33.78
CA TYR A 250 -82.93 5.14 34.46
C TYR A 250 -81.82 5.42 35.49
N THR A 251 -82.14 5.32 36.78
CA THR A 251 -81.22 5.61 37.89
C THR A 251 -81.03 4.39 38.79
N PRO A 252 -79.84 4.20 39.43
CA PRO A 252 -79.66 3.09 40.36
C PRO A 252 -80.59 3.20 41.57
N ASN A 253 -81.43 2.20 41.79
CA ASN A 253 -82.31 2.13 42.94
C ASN A 253 -82.62 0.66 43.27
N PHE A 254 -83.14 0.41 44.47
CA PHE A 254 -83.69 -0.92 44.80
C PHE A 254 -85.09 -1.08 44.20
N VAL A 255 -85.46 -2.31 43.84
CA VAL A 255 -86.84 -2.64 43.44
C VAL A 255 -87.77 -2.35 44.62
N ARG A 256 -88.78 -1.50 44.43
CA ARG A 256 -89.81 -1.22 45.44
C ARG A 256 -91.00 -2.13 45.21
N MET A 257 -91.76 -2.41 46.27
CA MET A 257 -92.98 -3.22 46.18
C MET A 257 -94.00 -2.72 45.12
N ALA A 258 -94.03 -1.40 44.87
CA ALA A 258 -94.88 -0.77 43.86
C ALA A 258 -94.47 -1.05 42.39
N ASP A 259 -93.26 -1.58 42.16
CA ASP A 259 -92.73 -1.87 40.82
C ASP A 259 -93.13 -3.25 40.30
N LEU A 260 -93.54 -4.14 41.21
CA LEU A 260 -94.14 -5.40 40.82
C LEU A 260 -95.47 -5.07 40.13
N ARG A 261 -95.64 -5.52 38.89
CA ARG A 261 -96.79 -5.24 38.03
C ARG A 261 -97.33 -6.54 37.47
N SER A 262 -98.65 -6.68 37.41
CA SER A 262 -99.29 -7.84 36.76
C SER A 262 -98.97 -7.83 35.27
N THR A 263 -98.52 -8.98 34.75
CA THR A 263 -98.29 -9.16 33.31
C THR A 263 -99.60 -9.22 32.51
N VAL A 264 -100.75 -9.38 33.19
CA VAL A 264 -102.07 -9.50 32.55
C VAL A 264 -102.71 -8.14 32.28
N ASN A 265 -102.54 -7.15 33.17
CA ASN A 265 -103.21 -5.84 33.05
C ASN A 265 -102.34 -4.61 33.33
N GLY A 266 -101.04 -4.78 33.64
CA GLY A 266 -100.08 -3.69 33.85
C GLY A 266 -100.32 -2.85 35.12
N THR A 267 -101.27 -3.21 35.97
CA THR A 267 -101.51 -2.56 37.28
C THR A 267 -100.51 -3.06 38.33
N SER A 268 -100.32 -2.34 39.44
CA SER A 268 -99.42 -2.83 40.52
C SER A 268 -99.86 -4.22 40.97
N ALA A 269 -98.92 -5.15 40.95
CA ALA A 269 -99.13 -6.56 41.33
C ALA A 269 -99.67 -6.69 42.74
N ILE A 270 -99.47 -5.68 43.59
CA ILE A 270 -100.01 -5.62 44.95
C ILE A 270 -101.13 -4.58 44.96
N THR A 271 -102.36 -5.05 45.07
CA THR A 271 -103.56 -4.22 45.11
C THR A 271 -104.02 -4.07 46.57
N GLY A 272 -103.46 -3.08 47.26
CA GLY A 272 -103.83 -2.73 48.65
C GLY A 272 -102.82 -3.16 49.72
N THR A 273 -103.04 -2.70 50.95
CA THR A 273 -102.22 -3.04 52.13
C THR A 273 -102.92 -4.16 52.91
N CYS A 274 -102.23 -5.28 53.15
CA CYS A 274 -102.80 -6.37 53.94
C CYS A 274 -102.93 -5.96 55.40
N THR A 275 -104.08 -6.26 56.00
CA THR A 275 -104.27 -6.10 57.44
C THR A 275 -103.57 -7.24 58.20
N ALA A 276 -103.35 -7.10 59.52
CA ALA A 276 -102.61 -8.07 60.33
C ALA A 276 -103.18 -9.51 60.33
N GLY A 277 -104.41 -9.74 59.79
CA GLY A 277 -105.04 -11.06 59.63
C GLY A 277 -104.97 -11.64 58.21
N GLN A 278 -104.18 -11.04 57.31
CA GLN A 278 -104.11 -11.39 55.89
C GLN A 278 -102.67 -11.67 55.45
N THR A 279 -102.51 -12.58 54.49
CA THR A 279 -101.24 -12.85 53.80
C THR A 279 -101.35 -12.55 52.31
N LEU A 280 -100.23 -12.18 51.69
CA LEU A 280 -100.13 -12.02 50.24
C LEU A 280 -100.15 -13.40 49.60
N THR A 281 -101.16 -13.66 48.77
CA THR A 281 -101.26 -14.88 47.97
C THR A 281 -101.22 -14.50 46.49
N TRP A 282 -100.38 -15.17 45.72
CA TRP A 282 -100.30 -14.97 44.27
C TRP A 282 -101.49 -15.65 43.60
N VAL A 283 -102.30 -14.86 42.90
CA VAL A 283 -103.43 -15.35 42.11
C VAL A 283 -102.98 -15.38 40.65
N SER A 284 -102.62 -16.55 40.15
CA SER A 284 -102.08 -16.74 38.80
C SER A 284 -103.03 -16.28 37.69
N GLY A 285 -104.35 -16.36 37.89
CA GLY A 285 -105.35 -15.97 36.88
C GLY A 285 -105.46 -14.47 36.62
N THR A 286 -105.09 -13.62 37.58
CA THR A 286 -105.03 -12.15 37.43
C THR A 286 -103.60 -11.63 37.54
N ASP A 287 -102.65 -12.52 37.77
CA ASP A 287 -101.24 -12.28 38.04
C ASP A 287 -101.00 -11.16 39.06
N ASN A 288 -101.79 -11.18 40.14
CA ASN A 288 -101.73 -10.21 41.24
C ASN A 288 -101.52 -10.94 42.58
N LEU A 289 -100.74 -10.33 43.46
CA LEU A 289 -100.63 -10.64 44.88
C LEU A 289 -101.79 -9.95 45.61
N GLN A 290 -102.77 -10.73 46.05
CA GLN A 290 -103.94 -10.24 46.77
C GLN A 290 -103.82 -10.59 48.25
N CYS A 291 -104.34 -9.70 49.10
CA CYS A 291 -104.47 -9.98 50.52
C CYS A 291 -105.60 -10.99 50.72
N GLN A 292 -105.21 -12.24 50.97
CA GLN A 292 -106.13 -13.29 51.39
C GLN A 292 -106.09 -13.35 52.92
N ASN A 293 -107.24 -13.52 53.57
CA ASN A 293 -107.22 -13.85 54.99
C ASN A 293 -106.35 -15.08 55.20
N ILE A 294 -105.57 -15.09 56.28
CA ILE A 294 -104.91 -16.32 56.74
C ILE A 294 -106.04 -17.23 57.24
N SER A 295 -106.73 -17.89 56.32
CA SER A 295 -107.78 -18.85 56.62
C SER A 295 -107.10 -20.20 56.78
N ILE A 296 -106.82 -20.58 58.02
CA ILE A 296 -106.61 -21.99 58.36
C ILE A 296 -107.99 -22.63 58.28
N ALA A 297 -108.41 -22.97 57.06
CA ALA A 297 -109.62 -23.75 56.84
C ALA A 297 -109.25 -25.22 56.95
N ALA A 298 -109.24 -25.74 58.18
CA ALA A 298 -109.59 -27.13 58.46
C ALA A 298 -109.42 -27.42 59.95
N ALA A 299 -110.51 -27.79 60.60
CA ALA A 299 -110.50 -28.59 61.81
C ALA A 299 -109.95 -30.03 61.58
N THR A 300 -109.08 -30.26 60.57
CA THR A 300 -108.62 -31.61 60.18
C THR A 300 -107.16 -31.73 59.72
N GLN A 301 -106.26 -30.74 59.82
CA GLN A 301 -104.87 -30.91 59.34
C GLN A 301 -103.71 -30.58 60.31
N LEU A 302 -103.98 -30.37 61.60
CA LEU A 302 -102.96 -30.53 62.65
C LEU A 302 -103.49 -31.46 63.75
N THR A 303 -103.56 -32.74 63.39
CA THR A 303 -103.64 -33.86 64.33
C THR A 303 -102.23 -34.16 64.83
N GLY A 304 -101.94 -33.72 66.05
CA GLY A 304 -100.66 -33.99 66.71
C GLY A 304 -100.57 -33.30 68.06
N ILE A 305 -101.18 -33.93 69.06
CA ILE A 305 -101.11 -33.51 70.46
C ILE A 305 -99.71 -33.82 71.01
N LEU A 306 -99.00 -32.78 71.47
CA LEU A 306 -98.04 -32.87 72.57
C LEU A 306 -98.50 -31.90 73.68
N PRO A 307 -98.37 -32.28 74.96
CA PRO A 307 -99.30 -31.95 76.01
C PRO A 307 -99.09 -30.57 76.62
N ILE A 308 -100.17 -29.83 76.85
CA ILE A 308 -100.21 -28.77 77.86
C ILE A 308 -101.19 -29.23 78.93
N ALA A 309 -100.69 -29.37 80.16
CA ALA A 309 -101.52 -29.66 81.31
C ALA A 309 -102.61 -28.58 81.47
N SER A 310 -103.85 -29.02 81.67
CA SER A 310 -104.94 -28.25 82.27
C SER A 310 -105.73 -27.25 81.40
N GLY A 311 -106.25 -27.72 80.26
CA GLY A 311 -107.61 -27.42 79.78
C GLY A 311 -108.19 -26.00 79.90
N GLY A 312 -107.62 -25.02 79.19
CA GLY A 312 -108.21 -23.67 79.11
C GLY A 312 -108.22 -23.09 77.70
N THR A 313 -109.41 -22.91 77.12
CA THR A 313 -109.66 -22.24 75.83
C THR A 313 -110.07 -20.78 76.05
N GLY A 314 -109.34 -19.80 75.51
CA GLY A 314 -109.80 -18.41 75.50
C GLY A 314 -108.81 -17.41 74.91
N ALA A 315 -109.19 -16.75 73.82
CA ALA A 315 -108.43 -15.73 73.10
C ALA A 315 -108.46 -14.37 73.83
N ALA A 316 -107.35 -13.61 73.78
CA ALA A 316 -107.24 -12.26 74.33
C ALA A 316 -107.09 -11.23 73.19
N THR A 317 -107.93 -10.18 73.20
CA THR A 317 -107.78 -9.01 72.35
C THR A 317 -107.47 -7.76 73.18
N THR A 318 -106.83 -6.82 72.50
CA THR A 318 -106.04 -5.70 73.01
C THR A 318 -106.91 -4.52 73.46
N SER A 319 -106.94 -4.25 74.76
CA SER A 319 -106.85 -2.91 75.36
C SER A 319 -107.27 -3.03 76.83
N GLN A 320 -106.30 -3.31 77.70
CA GLN A 320 -106.11 -2.82 79.07
C GLN A 320 -104.87 -3.58 79.61
N ASN A 321 -103.90 -2.86 80.18
CA ASN A 321 -102.65 -3.39 80.75
C ASN A 321 -102.93 -4.22 82.02
N PHE A 322 -103.52 -5.39 81.83
CA PHE A 322 -103.66 -6.40 82.86
C PHE A 322 -102.95 -7.67 82.40
N ILE A 323 -101.99 -8.12 83.19
CA ILE A 323 -101.33 -9.42 82.99
C ILE A 323 -101.98 -10.48 83.90
N PHE A 324 -102.01 -11.72 83.43
CA PHE A 324 -102.53 -12.86 84.17
C PHE A 324 -101.51 -13.29 85.22
N ALA A 325 -101.44 -12.54 86.32
CA ALA A 325 -100.47 -12.79 87.38
C ALA A 325 -101.14 -13.58 88.52
N GLY A 326 -100.54 -14.72 88.89
CA GLY A 326 -100.99 -15.53 90.03
C GLY A 326 -101.06 -14.72 91.33
N PRO A 327 -101.96 -15.07 92.26
CA PRO A 327 -102.12 -14.33 93.51
C PRO A 327 -100.79 -14.26 94.28
N THR A 328 -100.49 -13.10 94.86
CA THR A 328 -99.27 -12.85 95.64
C THR A 328 -99.20 -13.62 96.96
N SER A 329 -100.29 -14.32 97.34
CA SER A 329 -100.30 -15.26 98.46
C SER A 329 -101.46 -16.25 98.33
N GLY A 330 -101.14 -17.53 98.13
CA GLY A 330 -101.97 -18.68 98.54
C GLY A 330 -103.36 -18.84 97.92
N ALA A 331 -103.48 -19.76 96.95
CA ALA A 331 -104.70 -20.45 96.51
C ALA A 331 -105.95 -19.58 96.24
N GLY A 332 -105.92 -18.84 95.13
CA GLY A 332 -107.09 -18.24 94.47
C GLY A 332 -106.86 -18.18 92.96
N ALA A 333 -107.93 -18.17 92.16
CA ALA A 333 -107.81 -18.11 90.70
C ALA A 333 -107.04 -16.84 90.25
N PRO A 334 -106.06 -16.95 89.34
CA PRO A 334 -105.35 -15.79 88.81
C PRO A 334 -106.32 -14.74 88.26
N SER A 335 -106.14 -13.48 88.68
CA SER A 335 -106.93 -12.35 88.24
C SER A 335 -106.06 -11.39 87.43
N PHE A 336 -106.62 -10.83 86.37
CA PHE A 336 -106.04 -9.72 85.63
C PHE A 336 -105.74 -8.54 86.57
N ARG A 337 -104.45 -8.25 86.83
CA ARG A 337 -104.00 -7.10 87.64
C ARG A 337 -102.87 -6.30 86.95
N ALA A 338 -102.67 -5.06 87.40
CA ALA A 338 -101.61 -4.18 86.89
C ALA A 338 -100.21 -4.63 87.35
N LEU A 339 -99.18 -4.43 86.51
CA LEU A 339 -97.77 -4.80 86.77
C LEU A 339 -97.21 -4.16 88.05
N ALA A 340 -96.55 -4.95 88.91
CA ALA A 340 -95.76 -4.46 90.05
C ALA A 340 -94.25 -4.59 89.77
N ALA A 341 -93.41 -3.83 90.48
CA ALA A 341 -91.95 -3.78 90.24
C ALA A 341 -91.21 -5.12 90.42
N SER A 342 -91.83 -6.10 91.09
CA SER A 342 -91.34 -7.48 91.20
C SER A 342 -91.47 -8.31 89.92
N ASP A 343 -92.20 -7.81 88.92
CA ASP A 343 -92.55 -8.53 87.69
C ASP A 343 -91.63 -8.16 86.49
N LEU A 344 -90.55 -7.39 86.70
CA LEU A 344 -89.54 -7.02 85.68
C LEU A 344 -88.18 -7.68 85.96
N PRO A 345 -87.47 -8.28 84.98
CA PRO A 345 -86.14 -8.85 85.21
C PRO A 345 -85.07 -7.75 85.36
N ALA A 346 -84.19 -7.90 86.37
CA ALA A 346 -83.06 -7.01 86.59
C ALA A 346 -82.03 -7.08 85.43
N SER A 347 -81.43 -5.94 85.09
CA SER A 347 -80.49 -5.70 83.99
C SER A 347 -79.34 -6.72 83.88
N ALA A 348 -79.20 -7.38 82.72
CA ALA A 348 -78.06 -8.26 82.41
C ALA A 348 -77.15 -7.66 81.33
N SER A 349 -75.91 -7.33 81.70
CA SER A 349 -74.77 -7.17 80.79
C SER A 349 -74.18 -8.55 80.46
N TYR A 350 -73.79 -8.77 79.20
CA TYR A 350 -73.71 -10.13 78.63
C TYR A 350 -72.56 -11.06 79.11
N TRP A 351 -71.50 -10.61 79.79
CA TRP A 351 -70.41 -11.53 80.24
C TRP A 351 -69.71 -11.09 81.54
N THR A 352 -69.82 -11.87 82.62
CA THR A 352 -69.16 -11.63 83.94
C THR A 352 -68.49 -12.87 84.56
N ALA A 353 -68.53 -14.04 83.91
CA ALA A 353 -67.88 -15.26 84.39
C ALA A 353 -67.41 -16.17 83.23
N ALA A 354 -66.35 -16.94 83.46
CA ALA A 354 -65.80 -17.90 82.50
C ALA A 354 -66.81 -19.03 82.20
N THR A 355 -67.02 -19.35 80.92
CA THR A 355 -67.87 -20.48 80.48
C THR A 355 -67.24 -21.18 79.27
N GLY A 356 -67.56 -22.47 79.07
CA GLY A 356 -66.90 -23.42 78.17
C GLY A 356 -66.31 -22.83 76.88
N GLY A 357 -65.01 -22.54 76.90
CA GLY A 357 -64.25 -22.05 75.76
C GLY A 357 -64.07 -20.53 75.70
N ILE A 358 -64.67 -19.73 76.58
CA ILE A 358 -64.43 -18.29 76.73
C ILE A 358 -64.14 -17.96 78.20
N ASN A 359 -62.92 -17.48 78.49
CA ASN A 359 -62.49 -17.10 79.84
C ASN A 359 -62.37 -15.57 79.94
N TYR A 360 -62.93 -14.99 80.99
CA TYR A 360 -62.82 -13.55 81.27
C TYR A 360 -62.00 -13.35 82.54
N ALA A 361 -60.84 -12.72 82.42
CA ALA A 361 -59.95 -12.47 83.56
C ALA A 361 -59.34 -11.07 83.43
N SER A 362 -59.43 -10.27 84.50
CA SER A 362 -58.82 -8.93 84.60
C SER A 362 -59.19 -7.94 83.46
N GLY A 363 -60.42 -8.03 82.92
CA GLY A 363 -60.89 -7.17 81.83
C GLY A 363 -60.64 -7.72 80.42
N ASN A 364 -59.88 -8.81 80.31
CA ASN A 364 -59.51 -9.44 79.05
C ASN A 364 -60.43 -10.62 78.72
N VAL A 365 -60.80 -10.77 77.44
CA VAL A 365 -61.57 -11.91 76.94
C VAL A 365 -60.65 -12.92 76.26
N GLY A 366 -60.55 -14.12 76.81
CA GLY A 366 -59.89 -15.27 76.22
C GLY A 366 -60.88 -16.20 75.54
N ILE A 367 -60.63 -16.68 74.33
CA ILE A 367 -61.41 -17.75 73.68
C ILE A 367 -60.45 -18.93 73.47
N GLY A 368 -60.69 -20.07 74.11
CA GLY A 368 -59.86 -21.28 74.05
C GLY A 368 -58.57 -21.23 74.91
N THR A 369 -58.38 -20.18 75.71
CA THR A 369 -57.34 -20.08 76.75
C THR A 369 -57.97 -19.74 78.09
N THR A 370 -57.45 -20.29 79.19
CA THR A 370 -57.90 -19.99 80.57
C THR A 370 -57.20 -18.80 81.20
N ALA A 371 -56.18 -18.24 80.55
CA ALA A 371 -55.43 -17.09 81.05
C ALA A 371 -55.18 -16.07 79.91
N PRO A 372 -56.17 -15.21 79.58
CA PRO A 372 -56.00 -14.21 78.53
C PRO A 372 -55.04 -13.09 78.94
N ALA A 373 -53.89 -13.03 78.29
CA ALA A 373 -52.84 -12.03 78.53
C ALA A 373 -53.05 -10.71 77.76
N ALA A 374 -54.07 -10.62 76.91
CA ALA A 374 -54.43 -9.44 76.12
C ALA A 374 -55.96 -9.24 76.10
N LEU A 375 -56.42 -7.99 75.86
CA LEU A 375 -57.85 -7.59 75.87
C LEU A 375 -58.77 -8.56 75.10
N LEU A 376 -58.27 -9.14 74.01
CA LEU A 376 -58.88 -10.28 73.34
C LEU A 376 -57.77 -11.28 72.93
N GLN A 377 -57.76 -12.48 73.51
CA GLN A 377 -56.84 -13.57 73.14
C GLN A 377 -57.64 -14.78 72.67
N VAL A 378 -57.41 -15.26 71.44
CA VAL A 378 -58.00 -16.52 70.96
C VAL A 378 -56.89 -17.58 70.85
N SER A 379 -56.94 -18.61 71.70
CA SER A 379 -56.08 -19.79 71.62
C SER A 379 -56.86 -20.92 70.94
N GLY A 380 -56.56 -21.13 69.65
CA GLY A 380 -57.21 -22.11 68.79
C GLY A 380 -57.28 -21.61 67.35
N ASN A 381 -57.68 -22.48 66.40
CA ASN A 381 -57.83 -22.10 64.99
C ASN A 381 -58.85 -20.98 64.86
N THR A 382 -58.39 -19.76 64.58
CA THR A 382 -59.24 -18.58 64.44
C THR A 382 -59.29 -18.19 62.97
N ILE A 383 -60.47 -18.23 62.36
CA ILE A 383 -60.68 -17.87 60.96
C ILE A 383 -61.36 -16.49 60.92
N PHE A 384 -60.64 -15.46 60.48
CA PHE A 384 -61.25 -14.17 60.12
C PHE A 384 -61.74 -14.25 58.68
N GLY A 385 -62.91 -14.86 58.47
CA GLY A 385 -63.61 -14.91 57.17
C GLY A 385 -63.87 -16.32 56.62
N ALA A 386 -65.16 -16.65 56.51
CA ALA A 386 -65.79 -17.85 55.95
C ALA A 386 -65.45 -19.23 56.58
N THR A 387 -66.52 -19.98 56.83
CA THR A 387 -66.62 -21.29 57.50
C THR A 387 -65.58 -22.34 57.08
N PRO A 388 -64.97 -23.08 58.04
CA PRO A 388 -64.03 -24.16 57.74
C PRO A 388 -64.71 -25.43 57.21
N VAL A 389 -64.06 -26.06 56.22
CA VAL A 389 -64.22 -27.48 55.89
C VAL A 389 -62.84 -28.12 55.97
N GLY A 390 -62.67 -29.13 56.82
CA GLY A 390 -61.56 -30.09 56.73
C GLY A 390 -60.55 -30.06 57.87
N THR A 391 -60.19 -31.28 58.29
CA THR A 391 -59.40 -31.69 59.46
C THR A 391 -57.90 -31.32 59.41
N ALA A 392 -57.38 -30.91 60.58
CA ALA A 392 -55.98 -30.93 61.02
C ALA A 392 -54.92 -30.16 60.20
N TYR A 393 -54.80 -28.85 60.48
CA TYR A 393 -53.55 -28.10 60.30
C TYR A 393 -53.31 -27.20 61.52
N THR A 394 -52.13 -27.32 62.15
CA THR A 394 -51.62 -26.37 63.14
C THR A 394 -51.25 -25.07 62.43
N VAL A 395 -52.24 -24.18 62.27
CA VAL A 395 -52.01 -22.81 61.80
C VAL A 395 -51.57 -21.95 62.96
N ALA A 396 -50.41 -21.29 62.81
CA ALA A 396 -49.98 -20.22 63.69
C ALA A 396 -51.08 -19.14 63.73
N PRO A 397 -51.53 -18.68 64.91
CA PRO A 397 -52.51 -17.60 64.99
C PRO A 397 -51.96 -16.35 64.29
N LEU A 398 -52.79 -15.65 63.51
CA LEU A 398 -52.45 -14.34 62.95
C LEU A 398 -52.31 -13.35 64.10
N ASN A 399 -51.09 -13.18 64.60
CA ASN A 399 -50.81 -12.35 65.75
C ASN A 399 -50.38 -10.95 65.28
N MET A 400 -51.31 -9.99 65.30
CA MET A 400 -51.02 -8.57 65.08
C MET A 400 -50.65 -7.94 66.43
N VAL A 401 -49.40 -8.11 66.87
CA VAL A 401 -48.94 -7.50 68.13
C VAL A 401 -48.18 -6.22 67.84
N ASN A 402 -48.62 -5.12 68.44
CA ASN A 402 -47.77 -3.94 68.63
C ASN A 402 -46.93 -4.18 69.89
N THR A 403 -45.65 -4.51 69.74
CA THR A 403 -44.73 -4.72 70.88
C THR A 403 -43.64 -3.65 71.01
N GLY A 404 -43.76 -2.52 70.30
CA GLY A 404 -42.76 -1.46 70.35
C GLY A 404 -43.06 -0.37 71.38
N THR A 405 -42.07 0.00 72.18
CA THR A 405 -41.99 1.32 72.84
C THR A 405 -42.22 2.46 71.83
N PRO A 406 -42.81 3.61 72.23
CA PRO A 406 -43.09 4.72 71.32
C PRO A 406 -41.81 5.21 70.65
N GLY A 407 -41.66 4.98 69.33
CA GLY A 407 -40.55 5.56 68.58
C GLY A 407 -40.12 4.86 67.31
N ASN A 408 -40.32 3.55 67.14
CA ASN A 408 -40.05 2.88 65.86
C ASN A 408 -40.72 1.50 65.77
N ILE A 409 -41.54 1.35 64.72
CA ILE A 409 -41.98 0.13 64.00
C ILE A 409 -43.51 0.10 63.80
N GLN A 410 -43.87 -0.10 62.53
CA GLN A 410 -45.21 -0.19 61.95
C GLN A 410 -45.95 -1.48 62.34
N THR A 411 -47.26 -1.54 62.14
CA THR A 411 -48.09 -2.75 62.26
C THR A 411 -47.47 -3.94 61.50
N GLN A 412 -47.18 -5.05 62.19
CA GLN A 412 -46.58 -6.26 61.60
C GLN A 412 -47.52 -7.48 61.68
N ILE A 413 -47.36 -8.40 60.74
CA ILE A 413 -47.97 -9.75 60.77
C ILE A 413 -46.90 -10.72 61.27
N ASN A 414 -47.08 -11.32 62.44
CA ASN A 414 -46.16 -12.32 62.99
C ASN A 414 -46.66 -13.74 62.71
N LEU A 415 -45.86 -14.56 62.02
CA LEU A 415 -46.16 -15.96 61.68
C LEU A 415 -45.14 -16.88 62.37
N ILE A 416 -45.54 -17.62 63.40
CA ILE A 416 -44.63 -18.41 64.25
C ILE A 416 -44.87 -19.91 64.07
N ASN A 417 -43.84 -20.68 63.67
CA ASN A 417 -43.86 -22.14 63.74
C ASN A 417 -43.20 -22.59 65.05
N THR A 418 -43.97 -23.18 65.95
CA THR A 418 -43.51 -23.59 67.30
C THR A 418 -42.90 -25.00 67.34
N ALA A 419 -42.92 -25.75 66.24
CA ALA A 419 -42.39 -27.12 66.20
C ALA A 419 -40.84 -27.17 66.17
N GLY A 420 -40.19 -26.18 65.54
CA GLY A 420 -38.71 -26.07 65.43
C GLY A 420 -38.05 -27.21 64.62
N GLY A 421 -36.86 -26.96 64.05
CA GLY A 421 -36.07 -27.99 63.34
C GLY A 421 -35.72 -27.62 61.89
N ALA A 422 -34.60 -28.13 61.36
CA ALA A 422 -34.11 -27.81 60.02
C ALA A 422 -35.18 -28.13 58.97
N GLY A 423 -35.49 -27.15 58.12
CA GLY A 423 -36.57 -27.26 57.14
C GLY A 423 -37.95 -26.79 57.63
N SER A 424 -38.11 -26.55 58.94
CA SER A 424 -39.33 -25.98 59.51
C SER A 424 -39.42 -24.49 59.20
N GLY A 425 -40.64 -23.95 59.15
CA GLY A 425 -40.83 -22.52 59.03
C GLY A 425 -42.29 -22.12 58.91
N SER A 426 -42.50 -20.83 58.73
CA SER A 426 -43.80 -20.21 58.53
C SER A 426 -43.94 -19.71 57.11
N ALA A 427 -45.15 -19.76 56.54
CA ALA A 427 -45.41 -19.36 55.16
C ALA A 427 -46.64 -18.45 55.04
N MET A 428 -46.61 -17.59 54.03
CA MET A 428 -47.76 -16.84 53.52
C MET A 428 -48.11 -17.37 52.13
N ASP A 429 -49.33 -17.88 51.99
CA ASP A 429 -49.82 -18.54 50.78
C ASP A 429 -50.76 -17.62 49.98
N PHE A 430 -50.51 -17.51 48.66
CA PHE A 430 -51.30 -16.72 47.73
C PHE A 430 -52.05 -17.63 46.75
N TYR A 431 -53.38 -17.62 46.85
CA TYR A 431 -54.27 -18.38 45.97
C TYR A 431 -54.79 -17.47 44.85
N THR A 432 -54.68 -17.93 43.59
CA THR A 432 -55.02 -17.12 42.41
C THR A 432 -56.38 -17.45 41.79
N TYR A 433 -56.94 -18.66 42.01
CA TYR A 433 -58.28 -19.02 41.47
C TYR A 433 -58.94 -20.26 42.10
N THR A 434 -58.20 -21.26 42.56
CA THR A 434 -58.81 -22.46 43.16
C THR A 434 -59.21 -22.18 44.60
N SER A 435 -60.51 -22.27 44.89
CA SER A 435 -61.05 -22.25 46.25
C SER A 435 -60.34 -23.27 47.14
N SER A 436 -60.26 -22.91 48.42
CA SER A 436 -59.53 -23.54 49.53
C SER A 436 -59.94 -24.99 49.83
N GLY A 437 -59.76 -25.90 48.87
CA GLY A 437 -60.26 -27.27 48.99
C GLY A 437 -59.41 -28.37 48.36
N ASN A 438 -58.65 -28.15 47.27
CA ASN A 438 -57.98 -29.27 46.58
C ASN A 438 -56.73 -28.90 45.73
N GLY A 439 -55.94 -27.88 46.09
CA GLY A 439 -54.71 -27.57 45.36
C GLY A 439 -53.70 -26.73 46.13
N LEU A 440 -52.40 -26.97 45.88
CA LEU A 440 -51.29 -26.15 46.38
C LEU A 440 -51.44 -24.69 45.92
N PRO A 441 -51.02 -23.70 46.73
CA PRO A 441 -51.14 -22.27 46.39
C PRO A 441 -50.40 -21.93 45.10
N GLY A 442 -50.81 -20.83 44.45
CA GLY A 442 -50.18 -20.37 43.21
C GLY A 442 -48.76 -19.83 43.45
N ALA A 443 -48.57 -19.14 44.58
CA ALA A 443 -47.28 -18.66 45.05
C ALA A 443 -47.21 -18.71 46.58
N ARG A 444 -45.99 -18.81 47.13
CA ARG A 444 -45.69 -18.88 48.56
C ARG A 444 -44.45 -18.05 48.87
N ILE A 445 -44.50 -17.31 49.97
CA ILE A 445 -43.32 -16.74 50.63
C ILE A 445 -43.17 -17.47 51.96
N ALA A 446 -42.05 -18.15 52.18
CA ALA A 446 -41.81 -18.94 53.37
C ALA A 446 -40.46 -18.62 54.01
N THR A 447 -40.39 -18.86 55.31
CA THR A 447 -39.12 -19.00 56.02
C THR A 447 -38.73 -20.47 56.07
N VAL A 448 -37.44 -20.75 56.04
CA VAL A 448 -36.90 -22.10 56.22
C VAL A 448 -35.77 -22.01 57.24
N ASP A 449 -35.98 -22.57 58.41
CA ASP A 449 -35.03 -22.66 59.52
C ASP A 449 -33.83 -23.51 59.10
N ASP A 450 -32.63 -22.98 59.35
CA ASP A 450 -31.37 -23.69 59.12
C ASP A 450 -30.80 -24.36 60.38
N ASN A 451 -31.60 -24.40 61.46
CA ASN A 451 -31.25 -24.92 62.78
C ASN A 451 -30.14 -24.13 63.50
N ASN A 452 -29.81 -22.93 63.04
CA ASN A 452 -28.73 -22.11 63.59
C ASN A 452 -29.23 -20.74 64.06
N PHE A 453 -30.45 -20.69 64.62
CA PHE A 453 -31.12 -19.44 65.00
C PHE A 453 -31.27 -18.45 63.84
N SER A 454 -31.20 -18.95 62.61
CA SER A 454 -31.34 -18.20 61.38
C SER A 454 -32.22 -18.96 60.40
N GLY A 455 -32.61 -18.30 59.32
CA GLY A 455 -33.45 -18.93 58.32
C GLY A 455 -33.28 -18.26 56.98
N SER A 456 -33.62 -19.00 55.94
CA SER A 456 -33.72 -18.45 54.61
C SER A 456 -35.12 -17.93 54.34
N VAL A 457 -35.24 -16.87 53.53
CA VAL A 457 -36.52 -16.47 52.93
C VAL A 457 -36.61 -17.11 51.55
N VAL A 458 -37.69 -17.84 51.30
CA VAL A 458 -37.91 -18.62 50.09
C VAL A 458 -39.16 -18.14 49.36
N PHE A 459 -39.02 -17.87 48.07
CA PHE A 459 -40.09 -17.54 47.16
C PHE A 459 -40.33 -18.74 46.23
N SER A 460 -41.53 -19.32 46.32
CA SER A 460 -41.91 -20.48 45.53
C SER A 460 -43.12 -20.15 44.68
N THR A 461 -43.12 -20.62 43.43
CA THR A 461 -44.28 -20.56 42.55
C THR A 461 -44.62 -21.94 42.02
N LYS A 462 -45.89 -22.16 41.77
CA LYS A 462 -46.38 -23.40 41.18
C LYS A 462 -45.77 -23.62 39.81
N VAL A 463 -45.36 -24.85 39.50
CA VAL A 463 -44.91 -25.20 38.14
C VAL A 463 -46.11 -25.08 37.18
N PRO A 464 -46.02 -24.28 36.09
CA PRO A 464 -47.12 -24.13 35.12
C PRO A 464 -47.56 -25.47 34.51
N GLY A 465 -48.83 -25.57 34.09
CA GLY A 465 -49.36 -26.71 33.33
C GLY A 465 -50.44 -27.54 34.03
N SER A 466 -50.65 -27.42 35.34
CA SER A 466 -51.74 -28.10 36.07
C SER A 466 -52.08 -27.45 37.41
N GLY A 467 -53.35 -27.57 37.81
CA GLY A 467 -53.86 -27.20 39.15
C GLY A 467 -53.34 -28.07 40.31
N SER A 468 -52.63 -29.16 40.03
CA SER A 468 -52.03 -30.04 41.05
C SER A 468 -50.49 -29.98 41.10
N SER A 469 -49.87 -29.13 40.28
CA SER A 469 -48.40 -29.00 40.24
C SER A 469 -47.81 -28.61 41.60
N ALA A 470 -46.63 -29.16 41.92
CA ALA A 470 -45.88 -28.78 43.11
C ALA A 470 -45.41 -27.31 43.07
N LEU A 471 -45.15 -26.75 44.25
CA LEU A 471 -44.40 -25.50 44.39
C LEU A 471 -42.93 -25.78 44.10
N ALA A 472 -42.34 -25.00 43.20
CA ALA A 472 -40.89 -24.99 42.98
C ALA A 472 -40.29 -23.72 43.58
N GLU A 473 -39.21 -23.87 44.34
CA GLU A 473 -38.39 -22.75 44.81
C GLU A 473 -37.80 -22.00 43.61
N ARG A 474 -38.07 -20.70 43.53
CA ARG A 474 -37.59 -19.83 42.45
C ARG A 474 -36.48 -18.91 42.90
N MET A 475 -36.58 -18.42 44.13
CA MET A 475 -35.59 -17.52 44.73
C MET A 475 -35.46 -17.80 46.22
N ARG A 476 -34.23 -17.72 46.73
CA ARG A 476 -33.88 -17.81 48.13
C ARG A 476 -33.00 -16.65 48.54
N ILE A 477 -33.22 -16.12 49.73
CA ILE A 477 -32.21 -15.33 50.45
C ILE A 477 -31.76 -16.21 51.61
N SER A 478 -30.51 -16.65 51.61
CA SER A 478 -29.98 -17.49 52.69
C SER A 478 -29.76 -16.68 53.97
N SER A 479 -29.56 -17.37 55.10
CA SER A 479 -29.17 -16.75 56.37
C SER A 479 -27.82 -16.01 56.30
N ALA A 480 -26.95 -16.37 55.36
CA ALA A 480 -25.70 -15.65 55.07
C ALA A 480 -25.88 -14.38 54.20
N GLY A 481 -27.12 -14.07 53.82
CA GLY A 481 -27.46 -12.93 52.96
C GLY A 481 -27.10 -13.13 51.49
N ASN A 482 -26.98 -14.38 51.03
CA ASN A 482 -26.77 -14.70 49.62
C ASN A 482 -28.11 -14.88 48.91
N VAL A 483 -28.29 -14.27 47.74
CA VAL A 483 -29.50 -14.39 46.93
C VAL A 483 -29.29 -15.49 45.89
N GLY A 484 -30.02 -16.61 46.01
CA GLY A 484 -30.12 -17.64 44.99
C GLY A 484 -31.34 -17.43 44.10
N ILE A 485 -31.20 -17.48 42.78
CA ILE A 485 -32.32 -17.54 41.83
C ILE A 485 -32.17 -18.83 41.03
N GLY A 486 -33.11 -19.77 41.16
CA GLY A 486 -33.04 -21.11 40.54
C GLY A 486 -32.04 -22.08 41.21
N THR A 487 -31.41 -21.70 42.33
CA THR A 487 -30.53 -22.55 43.15
C THR A 487 -30.88 -22.44 44.62
N ALA A 488 -30.93 -23.58 45.32
CA ALA A 488 -31.23 -23.66 46.76
C ALA A 488 -29.96 -23.50 47.63
N SER A 489 -28.76 -23.47 47.03
CA SER A 489 -27.48 -23.39 47.74
C SER A 489 -26.58 -22.30 47.12
N PRO A 490 -26.95 -21.00 47.28
CA PRO A 490 -26.19 -19.91 46.66
C PRO A 490 -24.80 -19.75 47.29
N ALA A 491 -23.75 -19.96 46.49
CA ALA A 491 -22.36 -19.87 46.94
C ALA A 491 -21.84 -18.43 47.01
N TYR A 492 -22.50 -17.50 46.32
CA TYR A 492 -22.12 -16.09 46.20
C TYR A 492 -23.25 -15.15 46.60
N LYS A 493 -22.96 -13.86 46.78
CA LYS A 493 -23.95 -12.84 47.19
C LYS A 493 -25.16 -12.77 46.25
N LEU A 494 -24.97 -13.04 44.97
CA LEU A 494 -26.01 -13.30 43.98
C LEU A 494 -25.58 -14.51 43.15
N ASP A 495 -26.32 -15.60 43.21
CA ASP A 495 -26.08 -16.85 42.49
C ASP A 495 -27.33 -17.21 41.68
N VAL A 496 -27.22 -17.17 40.36
CA VAL A 496 -28.35 -17.43 39.46
C VAL A 496 -28.05 -18.69 38.66
N ASN A 497 -28.86 -19.72 38.88
CA ASN A 497 -28.84 -20.95 38.10
C ASN A 497 -29.85 -20.82 36.94
N GLY A 498 -29.41 -20.19 35.85
CA GLY A 498 -30.21 -19.86 34.68
C GLY A 498 -29.83 -18.51 34.07
N HIS A 499 -30.57 -18.08 33.05
CA HIS A 499 -30.29 -16.82 32.33
C HIS A 499 -30.90 -15.60 33.04
N ILE A 500 -30.12 -14.51 33.21
CA ILE A 500 -30.62 -13.21 33.66
C ILE A 500 -30.97 -12.36 32.42
N ALA A 501 -32.25 -12.07 32.19
CA ALA A 501 -32.70 -11.24 31.07
C ALA A 501 -32.76 -9.75 31.46
N GLY A 502 -31.70 -8.99 31.18
CA GLY A 502 -31.72 -7.52 31.20
C GLY A 502 -32.02 -6.95 29.80
N GLY A 503 -32.79 -5.87 29.71
CA GLY A 503 -33.24 -5.24 28.46
C GLY A 503 -32.14 -4.85 27.45
N ASN A 504 -30.88 -4.82 27.88
CA ASN A 504 -29.68 -4.95 27.03
C ASN A 504 -28.88 -6.15 27.55
N ARG A 505 -28.94 -7.27 26.82
CA ARG A 505 -28.51 -8.61 27.27
C ARG A 505 -27.00 -8.68 27.53
N TRP A 506 -26.61 -8.68 28.81
CA TRP A 506 -25.32 -9.16 29.31
C TRP A 506 -25.61 -10.46 30.05
N PHE A 507 -25.31 -11.61 29.42
CA PHE A 507 -25.42 -12.90 30.10
C PHE A 507 -24.12 -13.20 30.85
N PHE A 508 -24.24 -13.78 32.05
CA PHE A 508 -23.20 -14.63 32.63
C PHE A 508 -23.75 -16.05 32.48
N ASP A 509 -23.38 -16.75 31.41
CA ASP A 509 -23.87 -18.10 31.18
C ASP A 509 -22.90 -19.11 31.76
N ARG A 510 -23.35 -19.96 32.69
CA ARG A 510 -22.66 -21.19 33.08
C ARG A 510 -23.36 -22.35 32.39
N ASP A 511 -23.11 -22.52 31.10
CA ASP A 511 -23.46 -23.75 30.41
C ASP A 511 -22.75 -24.91 31.12
N GLY A 512 -23.40 -26.05 31.31
CA GLY A 512 -22.85 -27.24 31.97
C GLY A 512 -21.53 -27.80 31.40
N ALA A 513 -20.94 -27.13 30.40
CA ALA A 513 -19.64 -27.36 29.81
C ALA A 513 -18.53 -26.38 30.27
N GLY A 514 -18.78 -25.50 31.25
CA GLY A 514 -17.72 -24.67 31.87
C GLY A 514 -17.38 -23.38 31.12
N TYR A 515 -18.33 -22.82 30.36
CA TYR A 515 -18.15 -21.49 29.79
C TYR A 515 -18.67 -20.41 30.74
N SER A 516 -18.09 -19.21 30.70
CA SER A 516 -18.63 -17.98 31.28
C SER A 516 -18.55 -16.91 30.20
N TRP A 517 -19.55 -16.88 29.32
CA TRP A 517 -19.57 -15.90 28.23
C TRP A 517 -20.17 -14.59 28.70
N LEU A 518 -19.52 -13.46 28.39
CA LEU A 518 -20.19 -12.17 28.36
C LEU A 518 -20.71 -11.94 26.94
N LEU A 519 -21.96 -12.34 26.68
CA LEU A 519 -22.59 -12.26 25.36
C LEU A 519 -23.50 -11.03 25.27
N ALA A 520 -23.21 -10.13 24.33
CA ALA A 520 -24.22 -9.27 23.73
C ALA A 520 -24.93 -10.07 22.62
N ARG A 521 -25.91 -10.92 22.99
CA ARG A 521 -26.73 -11.61 21.97
C ARG A 521 -27.63 -10.57 21.29
N GLY A 522 -27.55 -10.52 19.95
CA GLY A 522 -28.65 -9.99 19.14
C GLY A 522 -29.90 -10.83 19.38
N THR A 523 -31.08 -10.28 19.11
CA THR A 523 -32.36 -10.96 19.31
C THR A 523 -32.37 -12.36 18.68
N ASP A 524 -32.76 -13.33 19.49
CA ASP A 524 -33.38 -14.62 19.19
C ASP A 524 -33.13 -15.16 17.75
N GLY A 525 -32.00 -15.84 17.54
CA GLY A 525 -31.71 -16.57 16.29
C GLY A 525 -30.58 -16.00 15.42
N GLU A 526 -30.11 -14.79 15.69
CA GLU A 526 -28.99 -14.17 14.97
C GLU A 526 -27.65 -14.31 15.73
N PRO A 527 -26.52 -14.61 15.05
CA PRO A 527 -25.23 -14.76 15.71
C PRO A 527 -24.79 -13.45 16.39
N ALA A 528 -24.23 -13.56 17.60
CA ALA A 528 -23.79 -12.41 18.40
C ALA A 528 -22.90 -11.46 17.58
N THR A 529 -23.24 -10.17 17.58
CA THR A 529 -22.53 -9.14 16.80
C THR A 529 -21.11 -8.90 17.32
N VAL A 530 -20.94 -8.94 18.64
CA VAL A 530 -19.64 -8.93 19.34
C VAL A 530 -19.73 -9.83 20.57
N ALA A 531 -18.82 -10.78 20.73
CA ALA A 531 -18.79 -11.70 21.86
C ALA A 531 -17.37 -11.86 22.43
N TRP A 532 -17.28 -11.92 23.76
CA TRP A 532 -16.04 -12.15 24.50
C TRP A 532 -16.22 -13.47 25.26
N GLY A 533 -15.49 -14.49 24.82
CA GLY A 533 -15.62 -15.86 25.32
C GLY A 533 -14.39 -16.29 26.09
N MET A 534 -14.60 -17.02 27.19
CA MET A 534 -13.58 -17.81 27.84
C MET A 534 -14.05 -19.27 27.85
N SER A 535 -13.24 -20.16 27.26
CA SER A 535 -13.37 -21.60 27.39
C SER A 535 -12.63 -22.02 28.64
N SER A 536 -13.28 -22.75 29.54
CA SER A 536 -12.62 -23.31 30.71
C SER A 536 -12.94 -24.80 30.86
N THR A 537 -12.04 -25.55 31.48
CA THR A 537 -12.31 -26.93 31.89
C THR A 537 -13.34 -26.94 33.03
N ALA A 538 -13.94 -28.10 33.30
CA ALA A 538 -14.85 -28.28 34.44
C ALA A 538 -14.25 -27.88 35.81
N THR A 539 -12.91 -27.82 35.91
CA THR A 539 -12.16 -27.38 37.10
C THR A 539 -11.87 -25.88 37.13
N GLY A 540 -12.38 -25.10 36.17
CA GLY A 540 -12.22 -23.64 36.09
C GLY A 540 -10.91 -23.17 35.46
N THR A 541 -10.09 -24.06 34.91
CA THR A 541 -8.86 -23.65 34.19
C THR A 541 -9.25 -23.13 32.80
N VAL A 542 -8.99 -21.85 32.53
CA VAL A 542 -9.24 -21.23 31.21
C VAL A 542 -8.32 -21.87 30.16
N THR A 543 -8.91 -22.52 29.16
CA THR A 543 -8.22 -23.18 28.05
C THR A 543 -8.03 -22.26 26.84
N SER A 544 -8.92 -21.29 26.66
CA SER A 544 -8.76 -20.23 25.67
C SER A 544 -9.66 -19.02 25.96
N GLN A 545 -9.25 -17.84 25.49
CA GLN A 545 -10.04 -16.64 25.42
C GLN A 545 -10.24 -16.26 23.95
N ALA A 546 -11.46 -15.92 23.54
CA ALA A 546 -11.78 -15.56 22.16
C ALA A 546 -12.56 -14.25 22.07
N PHE A 547 -12.20 -13.42 21.10
CA PHE A 547 -12.94 -12.24 20.67
C PHE A 547 -13.60 -12.58 19.34
N ALA A 548 -14.93 -12.54 19.31
CA ALA A 548 -15.73 -12.95 18.18
C ALA A 548 -16.63 -11.82 17.67
N THR A 549 -16.88 -11.80 16.38
CA THR A 549 -17.88 -10.92 15.73
C THR A 549 -18.69 -11.73 14.74
N SER A 550 -20.00 -11.52 14.70
CA SER A 550 -20.94 -12.32 13.89
C SER A 550 -20.81 -13.82 14.17
N GLY A 551 -20.60 -14.19 15.44
CA GLY A 551 -20.42 -15.59 15.87
C GLY A 551 -19.10 -16.26 15.48
N LEU A 552 -18.19 -15.57 14.77
CA LEU A 552 -16.88 -16.13 14.37
C LEU A 552 -15.76 -15.59 15.25
N SER A 553 -14.92 -16.49 15.77
CA SER A 553 -13.71 -16.11 16.53
C SER A 553 -12.73 -15.38 15.61
N ARG A 554 -12.50 -14.10 15.89
CA ARG A 554 -11.58 -13.23 15.14
C ARG A 554 -10.20 -13.18 15.78
N MET A 555 -10.13 -13.25 17.10
CA MET A 555 -8.88 -13.35 17.85
C MET A 555 -9.04 -14.39 18.94
N THR A 556 -8.06 -15.27 19.12
CA THR A 556 -8.04 -16.33 20.13
C THR A 556 -6.72 -16.28 20.88
N ILE A 557 -6.75 -16.30 22.20
CA ILE A 557 -5.59 -16.51 23.06
C ILE A 557 -5.74 -17.91 23.67
N ASN A 558 -4.81 -18.82 23.42
CA ASN A 558 -4.87 -20.17 23.99
C ASN A 558 -4.22 -20.22 25.39
N SER A 559 -4.31 -21.37 26.07
CA SER A 559 -3.72 -21.60 27.39
C SER A 559 -2.18 -21.49 27.42
N ALA A 560 -1.51 -21.59 26.28
CA ALA A 560 -0.07 -21.37 26.17
C ALA A 560 0.30 -19.88 25.99
N GLY A 561 -0.69 -18.97 25.95
CA GLY A 561 -0.50 -17.54 25.74
C GLY A 561 -0.37 -17.12 24.27
N SER A 562 -0.53 -18.05 23.33
CA SER A 562 -0.45 -17.75 21.89
C SER A 562 -1.71 -17.05 21.40
N VAL A 563 -1.51 -15.92 20.70
CA VAL A 563 -2.54 -15.10 20.08
C VAL A 563 -2.70 -15.50 18.60
N GLY A 564 -3.84 -16.09 18.25
CA GLY A 564 -4.28 -16.30 16.88
C GLY A 564 -5.23 -15.18 16.43
N ILE A 565 -5.02 -14.59 15.26
CA ILE A 565 -5.96 -13.67 14.61
C ILE A 565 -6.46 -14.36 13.34
N GLY A 566 -7.76 -14.65 13.28
CA GLY A 566 -8.41 -15.43 12.22
C GLY A 566 -8.14 -16.94 12.30
N THR A 567 -7.55 -17.42 13.39
CA THR A 567 -7.39 -18.85 13.71
C THR A 567 -7.67 -19.12 15.19
N THR A 568 -8.24 -20.28 15.49
CA THR A 568 -8.47 -20.78 16.86
C THR A 568 -7.37 -21.71 17.35
N LEU A 569 -6.45 -22.12 16.45
CA LEU A 569 -5.34 -23.02 16.74
C LEU A 569 -4.00 -22.34 16.39
N PRO A 570 -3.59 -21.29 17.12
CA PRO A 570 -2.32 -20.62 16.87
C PRO A 570 -1.15 -21.57 17.10
N SER A 571 -0.27 -21.71 16.11
CA SER A 571 0.93 -22.55 16.15
C SER A 571 2.20 -21.78 16.54
N ALA A 572 2.07 -20.49 16.82
CA ALA A 572 3.11 -19.58 17.30
C ALA A 572 2.48 -18.55 18.26
N LEU A 573 3.30 -17.85 19.05
CA LEU A 573 2.82 -16.85 20.02
C LEU A 573 1.96 -15.74 19.38
N LEU A 574 2.23 -15.39 18.12
CA LEU A 574 1.34 -14.58 17.29
C LEU A 574 1.17 -15.27 15.93
N HIS A 575 -0.06 -15.63 15.57
CA HIS A 575 -0.40 -16.29 14.31
C HIS A 575 -1.56 -15.56 13.62
N LEU A 576 -1.27 -14.84 12.53
CA LEU A 576 -2.29 -14.24 11.67
C LEU A 576 -2.65 -15.25 10.57
N SER A 577 -3.93 -15.58 10.44
CA SER A 577 -4.44 -16.54 9.47
C SER A 577 -5.72 -16.01 8.83
N ASN A 578 -5.81 -16.08 7.51
CA ASN A 578 -6.98 -15.66 6.75
C ASN A 578 -7.02 -16.43 5.42
N ALA A 579 -8.20 -16.57 4.82
CA ALA A 579 -8.36 -17.11 3.46
C ALA A 579 -7.90 -16.11 2.37
N GLY A 580 -7.89 -14.81 2.70
CA GLY A 580 -7.38 -13.74 1.84
C GLY A 580 -5.95 -13.32 2.19
N SER A 581 -5.63 -12.05 1.93
CA SER A 581 -4.36 -11.46 2.37
C SER A 581 -4.32 -11.32 3.89
N SER A 582 -3.21 -11.73 4.50
CA SER A 582 -2.89 -11.48 5.91
C SER A 582 -1.81 -10.40 5.97
N SER A 583 -2.15 -9.20 6.44
CA SER A 583 -1.21 -8.08 6.61
C SER A 583 -1.23 -7.56 8.05
N ALA A 584 -0.08 -7.04 8.50
CA ALA A 584 0.05 -6.26 9.72
C ALA A 584 0.57 -4.87 9.33
N ILE A 585 -0.12 -3.82 9.78
CA ILE A 585 0.23 -2.43 9.50
C ILE A 585 0.67 -1.78 10.82
N ILE A 586 1.77 -1.01 10.79
CA ILE A 586 2.30 -0.26 11.93
C ILE A 586 2.41 1.21 11.52
N ASP A 587 1.44 2.02 11.93
CA ASP A 587 1.41 3.46 11.64
C ASP A 587 1.91 4.28 12.83
N THR A 588 2.64 5.36 12.54
CA THR A 588 2.98 6.41 13.50
C THR A 588 2.75 7.77 12.88
N PHE A 589 2.26 8.72 13.66
CA PHE A 589 2.02 10.11 13.23
C PHE A 589 2.93 11.07 14.00
N GLY A 590 3.15 12.28 13.49
CA GLY A 590 3.89 13.33 14.22
C GLY A 590 5.42 13.25 14.17
N GLY A 591 6.00 12.65 13.13
CA GLY A 591 7.47 12.61 12.93
C GLY A 591 8.20 11.53 13.73
N VAL A 592 7.46 10.57 14.29
CA VAL A 592 8.01 9.37 14.95
C VAL A 592 8.20 8.26 13.91
N VAL A 593 9.04 7.25 14.23
CA VAL A 593 9.35 6.12 13.35
C VAL A 593 8.57 4.87 13.78
N PRO A 594 7.81 4.21 12.88
CA PRO A 594 7.26 2.88 13.16
C PRO A 594 8.39 1.86 13.22
N ALA A 595 8.45 1.03 14.26
CA ALA A 595 9.51 0.06 14.45
C ALA A 595 8.97 -1.34 14.75
N LEU A 596 9.54 -2.35 14.09
CA LEU A 596 9.47 -3.75 14.50
C LEU A 596 10.81 -4.11 15.16
N THR A 597 10.82 -4.15 16.49
CA THR A 597 12.05 -4.40 17.27
C THR A 597 12.11 -5.84 17.75
N PHE A 598 13.20 -6.54 17.41
CA PHE A 598 13.51 -7.86 17.93
C PHE A 598 14.60 -7.76 18.99
N ARG A 599 14.49 -8.57 20.05
CA ARG A 599 15.49 -8.69 21.11
C ARG A 599 15.73 -10.15 21.39
N SER A 600 16.98 -10.57 21.38
CA SER A 600 17.39 -11.88 21.87
C SER A 600 18.41 -11.71 23.00
N ALA A 601 18.33 -12.63 23.94
CA ALA A 601 19.29 -12.83 25.02
C ALA A 601 19.31 -14.33 25.29
N GLN A 602 20.43 -14.83 25.80
CA GLN A 602 20.49 -16.20 26.31
C GLN A 602 19.89 -16.24 27.72
N GLY A 603 19.81 -17.44 28.33
CA GLY A 603 19.27 -17.60 29.70
C GLY A 603 17.74 -17.63 29.76
N THR A 604 17.16 -17.05 30.80
CA THR A 604 15.68 -17.02 31.01
C THR A 604 15.17 -15.59 31.08
N GLN A 605 13.85 -15.40 30.92
CA GLN A 605 13.25 -14.05 31.00
C GLN A 605 13.54 -13.34 32.34
N VAL A 606 13.66 -14.09 33.44
CA VAL A 606 13.97 -13.56 34.78
C VAL A 606 15.47 -13.43 35.06
N ALA A 607 16.32 -14.03 34.22
CA ALA A 607 17.78 -13.99 34.33
C ALA A 607 18.42 -14.08 32.92
N PRO A 608 18.37 -12.99 32.13
CA PRO A 608 18.94 -12.98 30.79
C PRO A 608 20.47 -12.96 30.85
N THR A 609 21.12 -13.68 29.95
CA THR A 609 22.57 -13.70 29.76
C THR A 609 22.93 -13.16 28.37
N ALA A 610 24.19 -12.79 28.18
CA ALA A 610 24.66 -12.17 26.95
C ALA A 610 24.50 -13.08 25.73
N THR A 611 24.06 -12.48 24.62
CA THR A 611 24.07 -13.09 23.28
C THR A 611 25.51 -13.41 22.86
N GLN A 612 25.75 -14.60 22.31
CA GLN A 612 27.05 -15.08 21.90
C GLN A 612 27.24 -14.99 20.38
N THR A 613 28.48 -15.10 19.91
CA THR A 613 28.80 -15.12 18.48
C THR A 613 27.98 -16.18 17.74
N GLY A 614 27.31 -15.80 16.66
CA GLY A 614 26.48 -16.68 15.83
C GLY A 614 25.04 -16.84 16.31
N ASP A 615 24.67 -16.34 17.50
CA ASP A 615 23.29 -16.32 17.94
C ASP A 615 22.44 -15.43 17.02
N ALA A 616 21.25 -15.91 16.67
CA ALA A 616 20.30 -15.12 15.90
C ALA A 616 19.71 -13.99 16.77
N LEU A 617 19.77 -12.77 16.26
CA LEU A 617 19.09 -11.60 16.83
C LEU A 617 17.65 -11.51 16.35
N PHE A 618 17.44 -11.84 15.06
CA PHE A 618 16.12 -11.98 14.44
C PHE A 618 16.19 -12.81 13.16
N THR A 619 15.05 -13.35 12.76
CA THR A 619 14.85 -13.97 11.44
C THR A 619 13.47 -13.58 10.90
N ILE A 620 13.46 -13.02 9.69
CA ILE A 620 12.26 -12.83 8.87
C ILE A 620 12.35 -13.85 7.73
N GLY A 621 11.35 -14.73 7.58
CA GLY A 621 11.44 -15.74 6.53
C GLY A 621 10.14 -16.42 6.16
N GLY A 622 10.13 -17.01 4.96
CA GLY A 622 8.97 -17.70 4.39
C GLY A 622 9.06 -19.22 4.55
N ARG A 623 7.92 -19.85 4.85
CA ARG A 623 7.75 -21.31 4.91
C ARG A 623 6.70 -21.72 3.87
N GLY A 624 7.01 -22.71 3.04
CA GLY A 624 6.05 -23.28 2.08
C GLY A 624 5.27 -24.46 2.65
N TYR A 625 4.07 -24.72 2.14
CA TYR A 625 3.29 -25.94 2.42
C TYR A 625 3.63 -27.03 1.40
N THR A 626 3.91 -28.25 1.86
CA THR A 626 4.39 -29.38 1.03
C THR A 626 3.29 -30.35 0.61
N GLY A 627 2.02 -30.04 0.88
CA GLY A 627 0.89 -30.97 0.74
C GLY A 627 0.55 -31.71 2.04
N SER A 628 1.55 -32.02 2.86
CA SER A 628 1.43 -32.71 4.15
C SER A 628 1.66 -31.82 5.37
N GLY A 629 2.18 -30.60 5.18
CA GLY A 629 2.49 -29.67 6.26
C GLY A 629 3.31 -28.49 5.78
N PHE A 630 3.55 -27.51 6.66
CA PHE A 630 4.53 -26.46 6.40
C PHE A 630 5.96 -26.97 6.59
N THR A 631 6.86 -26.64 5.68
CA THR A 631 8.30 -26.95 5.75
C THR A 631 8.91 -26.64 7.13
N SER A 632 9.82 -27.47 7.63
CA SER A 632 10.56 -27.20 8.86
C SER A 632 11.54 -26.05 8.66
N GLY A 633 11.40 -24.97 9.44
CA GLY A 633 12.19 -23.74 9.27
C GLY A 633 11.92 -22.99 7.96
N SER A 634 12.32 -21.72 7.91
CA SER A 634 12.16 -20.86 6.75
C SER A 634 13.06 -21.29 5.58
N LYS A 635 12.61 -21.10 4.34
CA LYS A 635 13.31 -21.50 3.10
C LYS A 635 13.94 -20.34 2.33
N ALA A 636 13.49 -19.12 2.64
CA ALA A 636 14.12 -17.87 2.29
C ALA A 636 14.08 -16.96 3.53
N THR A 637 15.21 -16.36 3.90
CA THR A 637 15.33 -15.57 5.13
C THR A 637 16.15 -14.30 4.95
N ILE A 638 15.83 -13.31 5.77
CA ILE A 638 16.67 -12.18 6.15
C ILE A 638 16.88 -12.31 7.67
N SER A 639 18.12 -12.46 8.11
CA SER A 639 18.42 -12.70 9.53
C SER A 639 19.59 -11.86 10.00
N GLY A 640 19.47 -11.30 11.21
CA GLY A 640 20.57 -10.63 11.91
C GLY A 640 21.20 -11.58 12.92
N PHE A 641 22.52 -11.56 13.03
CA PHE A 641 23.28 -12.40 13.95
C PHE A 641 24.31 -11.58 14.71
N ALA A 642 24.62 -12.00 15.93
CA ALA A 642 25.76 -11.46 16.65
C ALA A 642 27.06 -11.90 15.97
N ALA A 643 27.91 -10.94 15.60
CA ALA A 643 29.23 -11.19 14.99
C ALA A 643 30.31 -11.49 16.04
N GLU A 644 30.03 -11.17 17.29
CA GLU A 644 30.88 -11.38 18.46
C GLU A 644 30.01 -11.63 19.71
N ALA A 645 30.63 -12.00 20.83
CA ALA A 645 29.93 -12.10 22.11
C ALA A 645 29.58 -10.71 22.63
N PHE A 646 28.29 -10.43 22.82
CA PHE A 646 27.82 -9.12 23.25
C PHE A 646 28.25 -8.84 24.69
N ASN A 647 28.93 -7.72 24.88
CA ASN A 647 29.39 -7.27 26.19
C ASN A 647 29.42 -5.73 26.20
N GLY A 648 29.78 -5.13 27.34
CA GLY A 648 29.81 -3.66 27.47
C GLY A 648 30.80 -2.96 26.52
N ALA A 649 31.73 -3.68 25.90
CA ALA A 649 32.73 -3.17 24.96
C ALA A 649 32.48 -3.51 23.49
N GLY A 650 31.64 -4.52 23.18
CA GLY A 650 31.42 -4.99 21.81
C GLY A 650 30.02 -5.57 21.60
N THR A 651 29.36 -5.14 20.52
CA THR A 651 28.02 -5.60 20.11
C THR A 651 27.90 -5.69 18.58
N GLY A 652 29.00 -6.00 17.90
CA GLY A 652 29.04 -6.13 16.44
C GLY A 652 28.06 -7.18 15.94
N ALA A 653 27.31 -6.86 14.89
CA ALA A 653 26.31 -7.75 14.28
C ALA A 653 26.46 -7.78 12.77
N TYR A 654 26.02 -8.86 12.14
CA TYR A 654 25.95 -8.97 10.68
C TYR A 654 24.54 -9.32 10.21
N LEU A 655 24.22 -8.95 8.98
CA LEU A 655 22.96 -9.30 8.30
C LEU A 655 23.25 -10.35 7.24
N ALA A 656 22.45 -11.41 7.18
CA ALA A 656 22.56 -12.45 6.17
C ALA A 656 21.21 -12.70 5.47
N LEU A 657 21.27 -12.87 4.15
CA LEU A 657 20.17 -13.28 3.30
C LEU A 657 20.46 -14.70 2.81
N ALA A 658 19.54 -15.63 3.08
CA ALA A 658 19.69 -17.03 2.72
C ALA A 658 18.51 -17.57 1.91
N THR A 659 18.80 -18.42 0.92
CA THR A 659 17.78 -19.10 0.10
C THR A 659 18.10 -20.57 -0.09
N THR A 660 17.08 -21.38 -0.28
CA THR A 660 17.22 -22.80 -0.63
C THR A 660 17.38 -22.94 -2.15
N PRO A 661 18.40 -23.63 -2.67
CA PRO A 661 18.54 -23.90 -4.11
C PRO A 661 17.34 -24.68 -4.68
N ILE A 662 17.08 -24.53 -5.98
CA ILE A 662 16.10 -25.36 -6.69
C ILE A 662 16.52 -26.83 -6.57
N GLY A 663 15.58 -27.70 -6.19
CA GLY A 663 15.84 -29.12 -5.94
C GLY A 663 16.57 -29.43 -4.62
N GLY A 664 16.90 -28.40 -3.82
CA GLY A 664 17.54 -28.55 -2.51
C GLY A 664 16.56 -28.45 -1.35
N VAL A 665 17.02 -28.85 -0.16
CA VAL A 665 16.28 -28.69 1.12
C VAL A 665 17.03 -27.84 2.14
N THR A 666 18.30 -27.52 1.87
CA THR A 666 19.18 -26.73 2.75
C THR A 666 19.21 -25.26 2.31
N THR A 667 19.04 -24.35 3.27
CA THR A 667 19.21 -22.92 3.04
C THR A 667 20.69 -22.54 3.02
N ASN A 668 21.11 -21.86 1.96
CA ASN A 668 22.48 -21.37 1.81
C ASN A 668 22.48 -19.84 1.95
N GLU A 669 23.45 -19.30 2.67
CA GLU A 669 23.69 -17.85 2.68
C GLU A 669 24.10 -17.39 1.27
N ARG A 670 23.37 -16.41 0.75
CA ARG A 670 23.58 -15.86 -0.60
C ARG A 670 24.22 -14.48 -0.56
N MET A 671 23.91 -13.70 0.47
CA MET A 671 24.44 -12.37 0.65
C MET A 671 24.60 -12.07 2.13
N ARG A 672 25.66 -11.34 2.48
CA ARG A 672 25.97 -10.86 3.83
C ARG A 672 26.30 -9.39 3.79
N ILE A 673 25.93 -8.67 4.86
CA ILE A 673 26.61 -7.43 5.27
C ILE A 673 27.29 -7.73 6.59
N ASP A 674 28.63 -7.76 6.61
CA ASP A 674 29.40 -8.09 7.82
C ASP A 674 29.41 -6.94 8.84
N ALA A 675 29.98 -7.17 10.02
CA ALA A 675 30.09 -6.15 11.07
C ALA A 675 31.01 -4.96 10.70
N GLY A 676 31.85 -5.10 9.67
CA GLY A 676 32.67 -4.04 9.08
C GLY A 676 31.96 -3.23 7.98
N GLY A 677 30.69 -3.55 7.70
CA GLY A 677 29.88 -2.95 6.65
C GLY A 677 30.27 -3.39 5.23
N ASN A 678 30.93 -4.55 5.09
CA ASN A 678 31.26 -5.12 3.79
C ASN A 678 30.14 -6.04 3.31
N VAL A 679 29.82 -5.94 2.03
CA VAL A 679 28.81 -6.75 1.36
C VAL A 679 29.46 -7.95 0.70
N GLY A 680 29.11 -9.17 1.12
CA GLY A 680 29.46 -10.41 0.42
C GLY A 680 28.27 -10.92 -0.38
N ILE A 681 28.48 -11.33 -1.63
CA ILE A 681 27.52 -12.09 -2.45
C ILE A 681 28.20 -13.40 -2.83
N GLY A 682 27.62 -14.53 -2.43
CA GLY A 682 28.20 -15.86 -2.61
C GLY A 682 29.40 -16.17 -1.73
N THR A 683 29.73 -15.30 -0.76
CA THR A 683 30.78 -15.52 0.26
C THR A 683 30.29 -15.07 1.62
N THR A 684 30.68 -15.79 2.67
CA THR A 684 30.41 -15.44 4.08
C THR A 684 31.54 -14.60 4.70
N ALA A 685 32.65 -14.43 3.99
CA ALA A 685 33.84 -13.69 4.43
C ALA A 685 34.26 -12.65 3.38
N PRO A 686 33.49 -11.56 3.18
CA PRO A 686 33.88 -10.49 2.28
C PRO A 686 35.16 -9.81 2.75
N THR A 687 36.17 -9.72 1.88
CA THR A 687 37.46 -9.07 2.18
C THR A 687 37.50 -7.59 1.75
N ASN A 688 36.48 -7.15 1.02
CA ASN A 688 36.33 -5.80 0.47
C ASN A 688 34.89 -5.31 0.63
N LYS A 689 34.66 -3.99 0.49
CA LYS A 689 33.33 -3.36 0.63
C LYS A 689 32.23 -4.02 -0.18
N LEU A 690 32.53 -4.54 -1.38
CA LEU A 690 31.68 -5.47 -2.11
C LEU A 690 32.52 -6.63 -2.68
N SER A 691 32.24 -7.84 -2.22
CA SER A 691 32.87 -9.09 -2.66
C SER A 691 31.83 -9.99 -3.34
N ILE A 692 31.98 -10.29 -4.63
CA ILE A 692 31.07 -11.19 -5.37
C ILE A 692 31.85 -12.44 -5.81
N VAL A 693 31.43 -13.60 -5.32
CA VAL A 693 32.09 -14.90 -5.52
C VAL A 693 31.08 -15.90 -6.10
N ASP A 694 31.46 -16.63 -7.16
CA ASP A 694 30.81 -17.91 -7.48
C ASP A 694 31.64 -19.06 -6.90
N ALA A 695 31.05 -20.26 -6.86
CA ALA A 695 31.55 -21.47 -6.21
C ALA A 695 33.05 -21.82 -6.44
N THR A 696 33.77 -21.21 -7.38
CA THR A 696 35.22 -21.46 -7.57
C THR A 696 36.14 -20.23 -7.75
N ALA A 697 35.66 -18.99 -7.91
CA ALA A 697 36.51 -17.79 -7.95
C ALA A 697 35.75 -16.46 -7.71
N PRO A 698 36.41 -15.38 -7.24
CA PRO A 698 35.81 -14.05 -7.16
C PRO A 698 35.60 -13.46 -8.57
N ASN A 699 34.35 -13.39 -9.03
CA ASN A 699 34.01 -12.92 -10.38
C ASN A 699 34.08 -11.39 -10.51
N MET A 700 33.90 -10.65 -9.41
CA MET A 700 34.06 -9.20 -9.39
C MET A 700 34.33 -8.69 -7.97
N VAL A 701 35.49 -8.07 -7.77
CA VAL A 701 35.79 -7.32 -6.54
C VAL A 701 35.65 -5.84 -6.86
N ILE A 702 34.77 -5.15 -6.13
CA ILE A 702 34.65 -3.69 -6.19
C ILE A 702 35.04 -3.15 -4.82
N GLY A 703 36.28 -2.68 -4.71
CA GLY A 703 36.80 -2.14 -3.46
C GLY A 703 38.03 -1.28 -3.69
N LYS A 704 38.25 -0.30 -2.82
CA LYS A 704 39.54 0.40 -2.72
C LYS A 704 40.52 -0.60 -2.08
N ALA A 705 41.37 -1.24 -2.89
CA ALA A 705 42.59 -1.82 -2.33
C ALA A 705 43.34 -0.68 -1.61
N ALA A 706 44.06 -0.99 -0.53
CA ALA A 706 44.83 -0.05 0.28
C ALA A 706 45.99 0.60 -0.51
N LEU A 707 45.66 1.32 -1.58
CA LEU A 707 46.50 2.16 -2.39
C LEU A 707 46.11 3.59 -2.06
N THR A 708 47.12 4.40 -1.80
CA THR A 708 47.06 5.80 -1.35
C THR A 708 46.29 6.71 -2.31
N ASP A 709 46.04 6.25 -3.53
CA ASP A 709 45.43 7.00 -4.63
C ASP A 709 44.18 6.26 -5.13
N GLY A 710 43.00 6.85 -4.96
CA GLY A 710 41.67 6.22 -5.00
C GLY A 710 41.22 5.61 -6.33
N ALA A 711 41.80 4.48 -6.75
CA ALA A 711 41.35 3.73 -7.91
C ALA A 711 40.31 2.65 -7.55
N TYR A 712 39.25 2.57 -8.37
CA TYR A 712 38.17 1.57 -8.30
C TYR A 712 38.58 0.34 -9.14
N PHE A 713 38.65 -0.84 -8.52
CA PHE A 713 38.89 -2.08 -9.25
C PHE A 713 37.56 -2.58 -9.84
N LEU A 714 37.54 -2.85 -11.15
CA LEU A 714 36.47 -3.56 -11.83
C LEU A 714 37.08 -4.79 -12.47
N GLY A 715 37.04 -5.93 -11.76
CA GLY A 715 37.51 -7.20 -12.29
C GLY A 715 37.84 -8.24 -11.22
N ASN A 716 38.10 -9.46 -11.70
CA ASN A 716 38.69 -10.53 -10.92
C ASN A 716 40.19 -10.23 -10.74
N PRO A 717 40.85 -10.59 -9.61
CA PRO A 717 42.32 -10.53 -9.50
C PRO A 717 43.08 -11.15 -10.69
N SER A 718 42.46 -12.05 -11.45
CA SER A 718 43.01 -12.63 -12.67
C SER A 718 42.66 -11.89 -13.97
N HIS A 719 41.61 -11.06 -14.02
CA HIS A 719 41.16 -10.35 -15.23
C HIS A 719 40.46 -9.06 -14.83
N GLY A 720 41.17 -7.93 -14.83
CA GLY A 720 40.61 -6.65 -14.40
C GLY A 720 41.38 -5.42 -14.84
N LEU A 721 40.71 -4.28 -14.73
CA LEU A 721 41.32 -2.95 -14.79
C LEU A 721 42.17 -2.74 -13.54
N GLN A 722 43.45 -3.12 -13.61
CA GLN A 722 44.36 -3.02 -12.49
C GLN A 722 45.30 -1.82 -12.69
N ARG A 723 45.27 -0.85 -11.77
CA ARG A 723 46.48 -0.05 -11.50
C ARG A 723 47.49 -0.98 -10.82
N GLY A 724 48.44 -1.51 -11.60
CA GLY A 724 49.65 -2.13 -11.04
C GLY A 724 50.36 -1.08 -10.19
N GLY A 725 50.72 -1.44 -8.95
CA GLY A 725 51.29 -0.52 -7.98
C GLY A 725 52.39 0.37 -8.56
N ALA A 726 52.44 1.63 -8.12
CA ALA A 726 53.45 2.67 -8.39
C ALA A 726 53.91 2.93 -9.86
N SER A 727 53.55 2.12 -10.85
CA SER A 727 54.25 2.14 -12.16
C SER A 727 53.39 1.81 -13.38
N GLY A 728 52.05 1.70 -13.26
CA GLY A 728 51.21 1.73 -14.46
C GLY A 728 49.76 1.26 -14.29
N ALA A 729 48.82 1.91 -14.99
CA ALA A 729 47.43 1.46 -15.07
C ALA A 729 47.21 0.56 -16.30
N ASN A 730 46.87 -0.71 -16.08
CA ASN A 730 46.49 -1.64 -17.14
C ASN A 730 44.98 -1.50 -17.40
N LEU A 731 44.61 -1.18 -18.65
CA LEU A 731 43.22 -1.12 -19.11
C LEU A 731 42.69 -2.51 -19.52
N ALA A 732 43.57 -3.50 -19.66
CA ALA A 732 43.20 -4.91 -19.79
C ALA A 732 44.42 -5.76 -19.40
N TYR A 733 44.41 -6.35 -18.21
CA TYR A 733 45.44 -7.28 -17.78
C TYR A 733 44.87 -8.70 -17.75
N VAL A 734 45.41 -9.58 -18.59
CA VAL A 734 45.14 -11.02 -18.60
C VAL A 734 46.49 -11.75 -18.45
N PRO A 735 46.73 -12.47 -17.35
CA PRO A 735 48.04 -13.02 -17.00
C PRO A 735 48.41 -14.29 -17.77
N ALA A 736 47.65 -14.69 -18.80
CA ALA A 736 47.95 -15.87 -19.60
C ALA A 736 48.82 -15.53 -20.83
N THR A 737 49.65 -16.49 -21.25
CA THR A 737 50.78 -16.37 -22.18
C THR A 737 50.47 -15.87 -23.59
N ASN A 738 49.20 -15.58 -23.94
CA ASN A 738 48.74 -15.40 -25.31
C ASN A 738 47.92 -14.12 -25.62
N ASP A 739 47.75 -13.17 -24.68
CA ASP A 739 46.77 -12.08 -24.90
C ASP A 739 47.35 -10.65 -25.03
N VAL A 740 46.50 -9.77 -25.59
CA VAL A 740 46.73 -8.35 -25.85
C VAL A 740 46.58 -7.54 -24.56
N THR A 741 47.62 -6.84 -24.13
CA THR A 741 47.60 -5.92 -22.98
C THR A 741 47.64 -4.47 -23.44
N LEU A 742 46.70 -3.64 -22.97
CA LEU A 742 46.81 -2.18 -23.01
C LEU A 742 47.22 -1.68 -21.64
N TYR A 743 48.32 -0.93 -21.57
CA TYR A 743 48.81 -0.39 -20.32
C TYR A 743 49.25 1.06 -20.47
N THR A 744 49.16 1.80 -19.38
CA THR A 744 49.85 3.07 -19.19
C THR A 744 51.02 2.82 -18.26
N SER A 745 52.24 3.25 -18.61
CA SER A 745 53.39 3.15 -17.71
C SER A 745 53.42 4.34 -16.74
N GLY A 746 54.14 4.22 -15.62
CA GLY A 746 54.33 5.30 -14.65
C GLY A 746 54.94 6.58 -15.23
N SER A 747 55.53 6.49 -16.42
CA SER A 747 56.10 7.61 -17.19
C SER A 747 55.08 8.35 -18.06
N GLY A 748 53.81 7.93 -18.09
CA GLY A 748 52.75 8.52 -18.92
C GLY A 748 52.66 7.93 -20.34
N ASN A 749 53.41 6.88 -20.66
CA ASN A 749 53.37 6.24 -21.98
C ASN A 749 52.17 5.28 -22.09
N LEU A 750 51.54 5.18 -23.26
CA LEU A 750 50.51 4.19 -23.61
C LEU A 750 51.13 3.03 -24.41
N GLY A 751 51.12 1.82 -23.87
CA GLY A 751 51.69 0.63 -24.49
C GLY A 751 50.65 -0.44 -24.87
N PHE A 752 50.94 -1.15 -25.95
CA PHE A 752 50.23 -2.31 -26.47
C PHE A 752 51.20 -3.48 -26.49
N SER A 753 50.91 -4.58 -25.79
CA SER A 753 51.75 -5.78 -25.75
C SER A 753 50.97 -7.00 -26.18
N THR A 754 51.64 -7.99 -26.78
CA THR A 754 51.08 -9.32 -27.05
C THR A 754 52.09 -10.39 -26.61
N GLY A 755 51.60 -11.39 -25.87
CA GLY A 755 52.42 -12.49 -25.31
C GLY A 755 53.14 -12.14 -24.00
N ALA A 756 53.74 -13.14 -23.37
CA ALA A 756 54.33 -13.08 -22.01
C ALA A 756 55.55 -12.13 -21.82
N ALA A 757 55.95 -11.38 -22.85
CA ALA A 757 57.12 -10.51 -22.78
C ALA A 757 56.73 -9.09 -22.35
N SER A 758 57.42 -8.57 -21.34
CA SER A 758 57.28 -7.21 -20.78
C SER A 758 57.61 -6.06 -21.77
N ALA A 759 57.78 -6.36 -23.06
CA ALA A 759 58.15 -5.38 -24.09
C ALA A 759 56.92 -5.00 -24.93
N PRO A 760 56.58 -3.69 -25.04
CA PRO A 760 55.51 -3.23 -25.92
C PRO A 760 55.77 -3.65 -27.37
N ARG A 761 54.72 -4.13 -28.05
CA ARG A 761 54.68 -4.23 -29.51
C ARG A 761 54.46 -2.88 -30.15
N MET A 762 53.69 -2.03 -29.48
CA MET A 762 53.57 -0.62 -29.83
C MET A 762 53.60 0.19 -28.53
N LEU A 763 54.33 1.30 -28.54
CA LEU A 763 54.44 2.24 -27.43
C LEU A 763 54.17 3.64 -27.96
N ILE A 764 53.37 4.42 -27.25
CA ILE A 764 53.25 5.86 -27.45
C ILE A 764 53.82 6.50 -26.19
N ASP A 765 54.94 7.22 -26.30
CA ASP A 765 55.52 7.89 -25.15
C ASP A 765 54.74 9.15 -24.72
N SER A 766 55.07 9.71 -23.56
CA SER A 766 54.46 10.93 -23.02
C SER A 766 54.67 12.18 -23.91
N SER A 767 55.57 12.13 -24.89
CA SER A 767 55.83 13.20 -25.87
C SER A 767 55.09 12.98 -27.20
N GLY A 768 54.32 11.88 -27.30
CA GLY A 768 53.53 11.51 -28.47
C GLY A 768 54.35 10.79 -29.56
N ASN A 769 55.54 10.29 -29.24
CA ASN A 769 56.33 9.48 -30.18
C ASN A 769 55.84 8.03 -30.17
N VAL A 770 55.71 7.43 -31.34
CA VAL A 770 55.22 6.07 -31.53
C VAL A 770 56.39 5.13 -31.81
N GLY A 771 56.63 4.16 -30.93
CA GLY A 771 57.52 3.02 -31.16
C GLY A 771 56.73 1.78 -31.59
N ILE A 772 57.17 1.07 -32.63
CA ILE A 772 56.66 -0.25 -33.02
C ILE A 772 57.81 -1.25 -32.92
N GLY A 773 57.69 -2.21 -31.98
CA GLY A 773 58.75 -3.19 -31.67
C GLY A 773 59.93 -2.62 -30.86
N THR A 774 59.83 -1.37 -30.40
CA THR A 774 60.86 -0.63 -29.65
C THR A 774 60.27 -0.14 -28.33
N THR A 775 61.09 -0.15 -27.27
CA THR A 775 60.68 0.19 -25.91
C THR A 775 60.97 1.64 -25.52
N LEU A 776 61.74 2.36 -26.35
CA LEU A 776 62.19 3.73 -26.13
C LEU A 776 62.32 4.45 -27.48
N PRO A 777 61.21 4.91 -28.08
CA PRO A 777 61.32 5.81 -29.23
C PRO A 777 62.14 7.03 -28.79
N THR A 778 63.26 7.28 -29.48
CA THR A 778 64.13 8.41 -29.12
C THR A 778 63.38 9.73 -29.29
N SER A 779 63.64 10.71 -28.41
CA SER A 779 62.93 12.00 -28.38
C SER A 779 63.01 12.83 -29.68
N SER A 780 63.86 12.41 -30.62
CA SER A 780 64.06 13.06 -31.93
C SER A 780 63.27 12.40 -33.06
N ILE A 781 62.56 11.28 -32.81
CA ILE A 781 61.87 10.50 -33.83
C ILE A 781 60.40 10.30 -33.44
N ARG A 782 59.47 10.72 -34.32
CA ARG A 782 58.02 10.58 -34.10
C ARG A 782 57.49 9.16 -34.32
N LEU A 783 58.12 8.39 -35.21
CA LEU A 783 57.79 6.99 -35.49
C LEU A 783 59.08 6.16 -35.58
N ASP A 784 59.35 5.34 -34.57
CA ASP A 784 60.50 4.43 -34.50
C ASP A 784 60.02 2.99 -34.70
N VAL A 785 60.55 2.29 -35.71
CA VAL A 785 60.12 0.91 -36.03
C VAL A 785 61.33 -0.01 -35.98
N ALA A 786 61.32 -0.94 -35.03
CA ALA A 786 62.35 -1.98 -34.93
C ALA A 786 62.02 -3.13 -35.90
N GLY A 787 62.56 -3.05 -37.11
CA GLY A 787 62.38 -4.07 -38.16
C GLY A 787 62.09 -3.49 -39.54
N SER A 788 61.87 -4.36 -40.53
CA SER A 788 61.54 -3.94 -41.89
C SER A 788 60.08 -3.52 -42.01
N ILE A 789 59.83 -2.40 -42.69
CA ILE A 789 58.48 -1.98 -43.09
C ILE A 789 58.20 -2.60 -44.46
N ALA A 790 57.32 -3.60 -44.51
CA ALA A 790 56.87 -4.21 -45.77
C ALA A 790 55.55 -3.57 -46.23
N SER A 791 55.46 -3.23 -47.51
CA SER A 791 54.22 -2.80 -48.16
C SER A 791 53.90 -3.75 -49.31
N THR A 792 52.67 -4.25 -49.34
CA THR A 792 52.15 -5.09 -50.45
C THR A 792 51.46 -4.26 -51.54
N ALA A 793 51.36 -2.94 -51.36
CA ALA A 793 50.79 -2.04 -52.35
C ALA A 793 51.68 -1.96 -53.60
N VAL A 794 51.04 -1.90 -54.77
CA VAL A 794 51.69 -1.50 -56.02
C VAL A 794 52.11 -0.04 -55.85
N ASN A 795 53.43 0.24 -55.84
CA ASN A 795 54.05 1.56 -55.60
C ASN A 795 53.94 2.06 -54.15
N PRO A 796 54.72 1.48 -53.20
CA PRO A 796 54.77 1.99 -51.84
C PRO A 796 55.30 3.43 -51.79
N ARG A 797 54.63 4.29 -51.01
CA ARG A 797 54.98 5.70 -50.85
C ARG A 797 55.32 6.01 -49.40
N ILE A 798 56.39 6.77 -49.19
CA ILE A 798 56.69 7.43 -47.92
C ILE A 798 56.38 8.92 -48.07
N TYR A 799 55.47 9.43 -47.24
CA TYR A 799 55.16 10.85 -47.16
C TYR A 799 56.02 11.52 -46.08
N LEU A 800 56.97 12.36 -46.50
CA LEU A 800 57.75 13.20 -45.59
C LEU A 800 57.16 14.61 -45.57
N ASN A 801 56.48 14.98 -44.48
CA ASN A 801 55.84 16.29 -44.31
C ASN A 801 56.64 17.14 -43.30
N ALA A 802 57.12 18.32 -43.70
CA ALA A 802 57.73 19.29 -42.81
C ALA A 802 56.76 20.45 -42.60
N THR A 803 56.22 20.60 -41.40
CA THR A 803 55.32 21.70 -41.05
C THR A 803 56.15 22.91 -40.63
N GLY A 804 56.19 23.98 -41.44
CA GLY A 804 56.84 25.23 -41.01
C GLY A 804 57.47 26.14 -42.07
N GLY A 805 57.31 25.88 -43.36
CA GLY A 805 57.77 26.77 -44.44
C GLY A 805 57.41 26.18 -45.80
N SER A 806 57.35 27.00 -46.85
CA SER A 806 56.86 26.67 -48.21
C SER A 806 57.62 25.58 -48.99
N TYR A 807 57.85 24.40 -48.40
CA TYR A 807 58.41 23.21 -49.04
C TYR A 807 57.55 21.98 -48.72
N SER A 808 56.69 21.68 -49.66
CA SER A 808 55.65 20.64 -49.71
C SER A 808 56.18 19.19 -49.66
N PRO A 809 55.31 18.18 -49.38
CA PRO A 809 55.73 16.80 -49.15
C PRO A 809 56.54 16.22 -50.32
N ARG A 810 57.69 15.63 -50.00
CA ARG A 810 58.53 14.89 -50.96
C ARG A 810 58.12 13.42 -50.88
N VAL A 811 57.47 12.93 -51.93
CA VAL A 811 57.16 11.50 -52.05
C VAL A 811 58.36 10.79 -52.62
N MET A 812 58.82 9.76 -51.92
CA MET A 812 59.72 8.75 -52.45
C MET A 812 58.88 7.55 -52.86
N ASP A 813 58.88 7.23 -54.16
CA ASP A 813 58.21 6.06 -54.73
C ASP A 813 59.27 5.07 -55.21
N VAL A 814 59.00 3.78 -55.00
CA VAL A 814 59.75 2.68 -55.62
C VAL A 814 58.83 2.04 -56.66
N THR A 815 58.90 2.56 -57.89
CA THR A 815 58.16 2.03 -59.03
C THR A 815 59.13 1.23 -59.89
N SER A 816 58.89 -0.07 -60.08
CA SER A 816 59.68 -0.94 -60.97
C SER A 816 61.18 -1.02 -60.66
N GLY A 817 61.58 -0.81 -59.40
CA GLY A 817 62.98 -0.85 -58.95
C GLY A 817 63.72 0.50 -59.02
N ASP A 818 63.08 1.56 -59.54
CA ASP A 818 63.64 2.91 -59.54
C ASP A 818 63.24 3.66 -58.26
N TRP A 819 64.15 4.46 -57.71
CA TRP A 819 63.84 5.41 -56.66
C TRP A 819 63.56 6.79 -57.28
N ARG A 820 62.35 7.30 -57.10
CA ARG A 820 61.90 8.56 -57.72
C ARG A 820 61.54 9.61 -56.68
N PHE A 821 61.94 10.86 -56.95
CA PHE A 821 61.60 12.05 -56.18
C PHE A 821 60.70 12.97 -57.00
N TYR A 822 59.52 13.32 -56.48
CA TYR A 822 58.54 14.16 -57.19
C TYR A 822 58.43 15.58 -56.63
N ARG A 823 57.96 16.50 -57.48
CA ARG A 823 57.43 17.82 -57.07
C ARG A 823 55.94 17.71 -56.72
N GLU A 824 55.45 18.53 -55.78
CA GLU A 824 54.03 18.56 -55.41
C GLU A 824 53.11 18.85 -56.61
N GLY A 825 51.92 18.23 -56.62
CA GLY A 825 50.77 18.63 -57.44
C GLY A 825 50.81 18.18 -58.91
N SER A 826 51.89 17.54 -59.37
CA SER A 826 51.96 17.00 -60.72
C SER A 826 51.26 15.63 -60.80
N PRO A 827 50.42 15.37 -61.83
CA PRO A 827 49.94 14.03 -62.15
C PRO A 827 51.12 13.03 -62.26
N GLU A 828 50.88 11.78 -61.88
CA GLU A 828 51.90 10.72 -61.85
C GLU A 828 52.79 10.74 -63.11
N GLY A 829 54.10 10.87 -62.91
CA GLY A 829 55.09 10.83 -63.99
C GLY A 829 55.47 12.17 -64.66
N THR A 830 54.83 13.29 -64.31
CA THR A 830 55.05 14.56 -65.04
C THR A 830 56.04 15.55 -64.41
N ALA A 831 56.42 15.41 -63.13
CA ALA A 831 57.44 16.27 -62.49
C ALA A 831 58.41 15.49 -61.59
N VAL A 832 59.09 14.49 -62.17
CA VAL A 832 60.17 13.77 -61.50
C VAL A 832 61.39 14.70 -61.39
N LEU A 833 61.78 15.07 -60.18
CA LEU A 833 62.93 15.93 -59.90
C LEU A 833 64.25 15.16 -60.02
N ALA A 834 64.24 13.90 -59.58
CA ALA A 834 65.35 12.99 -59.74
C ALA A 834 64.88 11.53 -59.72
N THR A 835 65.57 10.69 -60.49
CA THR A 835 65.41 9.22 -60.47
C THR A 835 66.77 8.57 -60.32
N LEU A 836 66.92 7.67 -59.35
CA LEU A 836 67.97 6.66 -59.38
C LEU A 836 67.35 5.41 -60.00
N THR A 837 67.80 5.04 -61.21
CA THR A 837 67.27 3.86 -61.88
C THR A 837 67.85 2.57 -61.31
N ALA A 838 67.16 1.45 -61.51
CA ALA A 838 67.67 0.14 -61.09
C ALA A 838 69.05 -0.21 -61.67
N GLY A 839 69.42 0.34 -62.84
CA GLY A 839 70.76 0.18 -63.45
C GLY A 839 71.85 1.10 -62.88
N GLY A 840 71.52 1.92 -61.89
CA GLY A 840 72.42 2.83 -61.19
C GLY A 840 72.62 4.20 -61.86
N ASN A 841 71.81 4.54 -62.88
CA ASN A 841 71.88 5.86 -63.50
C ASN A 841 71.13 6.88 -62.63
N TRP A 842 71.73 8.05 -62.42
CA TRP A 842 71.07 9.16 -61.74
C TRP A 842 70.61 10.19 -62.78
N ASN A 843 69.30 10.28 -62.97
CA ASN A 843 68.67 11.30 -63.80
C ASN A 843 68.22 12.45 -62.90
N ILE A 844 68.66 13.68 -63.16
CA ILE A 844 68.26 14.88 -62.42
C ILE A 844 67.61 15.85 -63.40
N ALA A 845 66.44 16.39 -63.06
CA ALA A 845 65.71 17.31 -63.93
C ALA A 845 66.32 18.73 -63.96
N GLY A 846 67.07 19.10 -62.92
CA GLY A 846 67.79 20.38 -62.83
C GLY A 846 69.30 20.26 -63.05
N THR A 847 70.02 21.34 -62.76
CA THR A 847 71.48 21.40 -62.92
C THR A 847 72.23 20.74 -61.75
N LEU A 848 73.21 19.88 -62.06
CA LEU A 848 74.19 19.41 -61.08
C LEU A 848 75.23 20.51 -60.82
N SER A 849 75.13 21.18 -59.67
CA SER A 849 76.11 22.19 -59.24
C SER A 849 77.17 21.54 -58.34
N GLN A 850 78.44 21.60 -58.73
CA GLN A 850 79.58 21.16 -57.91
C GLN A 850 80.32 22.39 -57.37
N ALA A 851 80.50 22.45 -56.05
CA ALA A 851 81.15 23.59 -55.41
C ALA A 851 82.62 23.73 -55.88
N SER A 852 82.98 24.89 -56.43
CA SER A 852 84.33 25.19 -56.94
C SER A 852 84.82 26.57 -56.46
N ASP A 853 84.47 26.93 -55.22
CA ASP A 853 84.92 28.17 -54.56
C ASP A 853 86.40 28.06 -54.15
N VAL A 854 87.19 29.13 -54.34
CA VAL A 854 88.62 29.15 -53.97
C VAL A 854 88.84 28.87 -52.48
N ARG A 855 87.90 29.25 -51.61
CA ARG A 855 87.97 28.99 -50.15
C ARG A 855 87.88 27.51 -49.80
N LEU A 856 87.40 26.69 -50.72
CA LEU A 856 87.30 25.24 -50.57
C LEU A 856 88.52 24.51 -51.16
N LYS A 857 89.51 25.22 -51.73
CA LYS A 857 90.68 24.66 -52.42
C LYS A 857 92.00 25.11 -51.78
N ARG A 858 93.02 24.26 -51.82
CA ARG A 858 94.41 24.51 -51.43
C ARG A 858 95.35 23.89 -52.48
N ASP A 859 96.62 24.28 -52.48
CA ASP A 859 97.64 23.72 -53.39
C ASP A 859 97.23 23.84 -54.87
N ILE A 860 96.97 25.08 -55.32
CA ILE A 860 96.39 25.37 -56.64
C ILE A 860 97.50 25.61 -57.67
N ASP A 861 97.81 24.58 -58.45
CA ASP A 861 98.76 24.65 -59.56
C ASP A 861 98.07 24.64 -60.94
N PRO A 862 98.62 25.34 -61.95
CA PRO A 862 98.10 25.26 -63.32
C PRO A 862 98.37 23.89 -63.94
N VAL A 863 97.40 23.36 -64.70
CA VAL A 863 97.59 22.12 -65.47
C VAL A 863 98.44 22.41 -66.71
N LEU A 864 99.70 21.97 -66.70
CA LEU A 864 100.66 22.20 -67.78
C LEU A 864 100.70 21.05 -68.80
N ASN A 865 101.16 21.35 -70.03
CA ASN A 865 101.27 20.41 -71.16
C ASN A 865 99.94 19.75 -71.51
N SER A 866 98.85 20.48 -71.33
CA SER A 866 97.50 19.95 -71.46
C SER A 866 97.20 19.52 -72.90
N LEU A 867 97.70 20.25 -73.90
CA LEU A 867 97.48 19.92 -75.32
C LEU A 867 98.18 18.60 -75.70
N ALA A 868 99.41 18.41 -75.25
CA ALA A 868 100.15 17.18 -75.50
C ALA A 868 99.51 15.98 -74.78
N LYS A 869 99.11 16.15 -73.51
CA LYS A 869 98.46 15.11 -72.71
C LYS A 869 97.09 14.72 -73.25
N LEU A 870 96.27 15.68 -73.71
CA LEU A 870 94.98 15.40 -74.33
C LEU A 870 95.11 14.73 -75.70
N ARG A 871 96.13 15.08 -76.50
CA ARG A 871 96.43 14.40 -77.77
C ARG A 871 96.81 12.93 -77.60
N ALA A 872 97.27 12.53 -76.42
CA ALA A 872 97.58 11.15 -76.09
C ALA A 872 96.34 10.32 -75.68
N LEU A 873 95.17 10.96 -75.53
CA LEU A 873 93.92 10.29 -75.21
C LEU A 873 93.11 9.96 -76.46
N GLU A 874 92.47 8.80 -76.45
CA GLU A 874 91.57 8.35 -77.50
C GLU A 874 90.12 8.36 -77.02
N GLY A 875 89.25 9.03 -77.78
CA GLY A 875 87.80 8.91 -77.60
C GLY A 875 87.32 7.60 -78.17
N VAL A 876 86.68 6.77 -77.35
CA VAL A 876 86.19 5.43 -77.72
C VAL A 876 84.68 5.35 -77.63
N THR A 877 84.12 4.36 -78.32
CA THR A 877 82.72 3.95 -78.12
C THR A 877 82.70 2.53 -77.58
N TYR A 878 81.80 2.23 -76.64
CA TYR A 878 81.78 0.96 -75.93
C TYR A 878 80.37 0.54 -75.53
N ASN A 879 80.20 -0.76 -75.29
CA ASN A 879 79.04 -1.31 -74.61
C ASN A 879 79.50 -1.85 -73.26
N TRP A 880 78.66 -1.72 -72.23
CA TRP A 880 78.96 -2.30 -70.92
C TRP A 880 79.01 -3.83 -71.01
N LYS A 881 79.98 -4.45 -70.32
CA LYS A 881 80.09 -5.92 -70.22
C LYS A 881 79.02 -6.53 -69.31
N ALA A 882 78.62 -5.79 -68.29
CA ALA A 882 77.66 -6.22 -67.30
C ALA A 882 76.23 -5.94 -67.81
N LYS A 883 75.35 -6.96 -67.74
CA LYS A 883 73.99 -6.92 -68.32
C LYS A 883 73.01 -6.05 -67.54
N ASP A 884 73.39 -5.63 -66.34
CA ASP A 884 72.67 -4.76 -65.42
C ASP A 884 72.97 -3.26 -65.63
N ARG A 885 73.87 -2.93 -66.56
CA ARG A 885 74.16 -1.56 -66.99
C ARG A 885 73.39 -1.20 -68.26
N ASP A 886 73.38 0.09 -68.61
CA ASP A 886 72.70 0.59 -69.80
C ASP A 886 73.17 -0.17 -71.06
N PRO A 887 72.27 -0.85 -71.78
CA PRO A 887 72.62 -1.66 -72.95
C PRO A 887 72.94 -0.80 -74.18
N ALA A 888 72.65 0.51 -74.16
CA ALA A 888 72.96 1.40 -75.27
C ALA A 888 74.48 1.55 -75.45
N ARG A 889 74.91 1.68 -76.70
CA ARG A 889 76.30 2.00 -77.03
C ARG A 889 76.61 3.42 -76.53
N GLN A 890 77.61 3.54 -75.67
CA GLN A 890 78.04 4.81 -75.10
C GLN A 890 79.36 5.29 -75.72
N MET A 891 79.65 6.57 -75.55
CA MET A 891 80.91 7.20 -75.96
C MET A 891 81.62 7.76 -74.73
N GLY A 892 82.95 7.72 -74.73
CA GLY A 892 83.73 8.22 -73.62
C GLY A 892 85.21 7.92 -73.79
N VAL A 893 85.91 7.79 -72.67
CA VAL A 893 87.34 7.47 -72.62
C VAL A 893 87.56 6.24 -71.75
N ILE A 894 88.62 5.50 -72.02
CA ILE A 894 89.03 4.39 -71.16
C ILE A 894 89.72 4.95 -69.92
N ALA A 895 89.20 4.62 -68.74
CA ALA A 895 89.68 5.16 -67.47
C ALA A 895 91.18 4.91 -67.23
N GLN A 896 91.67 3.74 -67.65
CA GLN A 896 93.07 3.33 -67.53
C GLN A 896 94.00 4.19 -68.40
N ASP A 897 93.51 4.72 -69.52
CA ASP A 897 94.31 5.58 -70.40
C ASP A 897 94.30 7.02 -69.92
N VAL A 898 93.16 7.49 -69.39
CA VAL A 898 93.08 8.79 -68.68
C VAL A 898 94.02 8.81 -67.49
N GLU A 899 94.06 7.74 -66.69
CA GLU A 899 94.89 7.68 -65.48
C GLU A 899 96.38 7.85 -65.77
N LYS A 900 96.87 7.39 -66.94
CA LYS A 900 98.29 7.54 -67.32
C LYS A 900 98.71 9.00 -67.53
N VAL A 901 97.79 9.87 -67.91
CA VAL A 901 98.10 11.27 -68.27
C VAL A 901 97.47 12.30 -67.32
N PHE A 902 96.33 11.97 -66.71
CA PHE A 902 95.58 12.72 -65.71
C PHE A 902 95.08 11.77 -64.60
N PRO A 903 95.97 11.27 -63.72
CA PRO A 903 95.60 10.34 -62.65
C PRO A 903 94.55 10.92 -61.69
N GLU A 904 94.55 12.25 -61.49
CA GLU A 904 93.62 12.96 -60.61
C GLU A 904 92.17 12.96 -61.16
N ALA A 905 92.00 12.68 -62.46
CA ALA A 905 90.70 12.56 -63.09
C ALA A 905 90.11 11.14 -63.00
N VAL A 906 90.80 10.19 -62.35
CA VAL A 906 90.37 8.79 -62.24
C VAL A 906 90.30 8.35 -60.80
N HIS A 907 89.16 7.78 -60.41
CA HIS A 907 88.95 7.22 -59.08
C HIS A 907 88.83 5.70 -59.18
N THR A 908 89.51 4.97 -58.29
CA THR A 908 89.40 3.49 -58.20
C THR A 908 88.59 3.12 -56.97
N ASN A 909 87.53 2.32 -57.14
CA ASN A 909 86.73 1.85 -56.01
C ASN A 909 87.41 0.68 -55.26
N LYS A 910 86.80 0.22 -54.16
CA LYS A 910 87.36 -0.86 -53.32
C LYS A 910 87.47 -2.21 -54.04
N GLU A 911 86.68 -2.44 -55.08
CA GLU A 911 86.76 -3.66 -55.90
C GLU A 911 87.75 -3.54 -57.06
N GLY A 912 88.44 -2.41 -57.21
CA GLY A 912 89.44 -2.18 -58.25
C GLY A 912 88.89 -1.63 -59.58
N PHE A 913 87.58 -1.35 -59.67
CA PHE A 913 87.01 -0.69 -60.84
C PHE A 913 87.35 0.79 -60.87
N LYS A 914 87.75 1.29 -62.05
CA LYS A 914 88.14 2.68 -62.29
C LYS A 914 87.00 3.47 -62.91
N ALA A 915 86.75 4.68 -62.39
CA ALA A 915 85.75 5.62 -62.89
C ALA A 915 86.42 6.95 -63.22
N VAL A 916 86.03 7.56 -64.34
CA VAL A 916 86.55 8.88 -64.76
C VAL A 916 85.65 9.98 -64.23
N LEU A 917 86.24 10.95 -63.55
CA LEU A 917 85.64 12.23 -63.22
C LEU A 917 85.70 13.12 -64.46
N TYR A 918 84.74 12.94 -65.37
CA TYR A 918 84.70 13.67 -66.65
C TYR A 918 84.74 15.20 -66.48
N THR A 919 84.19 15.73 -65.39
CA THR A 919 84.22 17.17 -65.09
C THR A 919 85.63 17.67 -64.77
N SER A 920 86.53 16.81 -64.29
CA SER A 920 87.94 17.17 -64.05
C SER A 920 88.72 17.40 -65.35
N LEU A 921 88.27 16.82 -66.48
CA LEU A 921 88.92 17.00 -67.78
C LEU A 921 88.70 18.38 -68.40
N ILE A 922 87.76 19.17 -67.86
CA ILE A 922 87.48 20.54 -68.33
C ILE A 922 88.70 21.46 -68.11
N ALA A 923 89.39 21.34 -66.97
CA ALA A 923 90.56 22.18 -66.69
C ALA A 923 91.72 21.93 -67.68
N PRO A 924 92.13 20.69 -67.97
CA PRO A 924 93.05 20.38 -69.06
C PRO A 924 92.56 20.88 -70.43
N LEU A 925 91.27 20.73 -70.76
CA LEU A 925 90.73 21.21 -72.03
C LEU A 925 90.89 22.73 -72.19
N ILE A 926 90.63 23.50 -71.13
CA ILE A 926 90.82 24.97 -71.14
C ILE A 926 92.29 25.32 -71.40
N ASN A 927 93.22 24.67 -70.70
CA ASN A 927 94.65 24.98 -70.87
C ASN A 927 95.19 24.51 -72.21
N ALA A 928 94.71 23.40 -72.76
CA ALA A 928 95.08 22.96 -74.11
C ALA A 928 94.64 23.94 -75.20
N VAL A 929 93.46 24.56 -75.06
CA VAL A 929 93.01 25.62 -75.98
C VAL A 929 93.89 26.86 -75.88
N LYS A 930 94.33 27.24 -74.67
CA LYS A 930 95.29 28.33 -74.47
C LYS A 930 96.65 28.03 -75.09
N GLU A 931 97.21 26.84 -74.82
CA GLU A 931 98.48 26.38 -75.40
C GLU A 931 98.43 26.36 -76.94
N LEU A 932 97.29 25.99 -77.54
CA LEU A 932 97.08 26.02 -78.98
C LEU A 932 97.03 27.45 -79.56
N ALA A 933 96.43 28.39 -78.83
CA ALA A 933 96.38 29.80 -79.23
C ALA A 933 97.77 30.45 -79.17
N ASP A 934 98.56 30.15 -78.13
CA ASP A 934 99.93 30.66 -77.98
C ASP A 934 100.84 30.16 -79.13
N PHE A 935 100.70 28.88 -79.52
CA PHE A 935 101.42 28.32 -80.67
C PHE A 935 101.09 29.07 -81.97
N ARG A 936 99.81 29.43 -82.19
CA ARG A 936 99.39 30.21 -83.36
C ARG A 936 99.95 31.63 -83.36
N GLU A 937 100.05 32.28 -82.20
CA GLU A 937 100.61 33.63 -82.10
C GLU A 937 102.13 33.64 -82.34
N ALA A 938 102.85 32.64 -81.84
CA ALA A 938 104.28 32.47 -82.07
C ALA A 938 104.60 32.25 -83.56
N ASP A 939 103.86 31.38 -84.24
CA ASP A 939 103.98 31.16 -85.68
C ASP A 939 103.71 32.45 -86.47
N SER A 940 102.68 33.22 -86.09
CA SER A 940 102.37 34.49 -86.76
C SER A 940 103.49 35.53 -86.63
N LYS A 941 104.18 35.61 -85.48
CA LYS A 941 105.32 36.52 -85.29
C LYS A 941 106.56 36.09 -86.07
N HIS A 942 106.78 34.79 -86.23
CA HIS A 942 107.91 34.26 -87.01
C HIS A 942 107.77 34.61 -88.52
N VAL A 943 106.55 34.53 -89.06
CA VAL A 943 106.26 34.92 -90.44
C VAL A 943 106.52 36.42 -90.68
N ALA A 944 106.07 37.30 -89.78
CA ALA A 944 106.30 38.75 -89.90
C ALA A 944 107.80 39.15 -89.84
N ALA A 945 108.61 38.44 -89.06
CA ALA A 945 110.05 38.67 -88.97
C ALA A 945 110.78 38.28 -90.28
N LEU A 946 110.37 37.18 -90.91
CA LEU A 946 110.91 36.72 -92.19
C LEU A 946 110.58 37.71 -93.33
N GLU A 947 109.37 38.28 -93.35
CA GLU A 947 108.97 39.28 -94.34
C GLU A 947 109.83 40.56 -94.25
N THR A 948 110.17 40.99 -93.03
CA THR A 948 111.02 42.17 -92.80
C THR A 948 112.47 41.94 -93.25
N GLU A 949 113.00 40.73 -93.08
CA GLU A 949 114.34 40.34 -93.50
C GLU A 949 114.46 40.27 -95.03
N LEU A 950 113.38 39.83 -95.70
CA LEU A 950 113.27 39.80 -97.16
C LEU A 950 113.34 41.20 -97.77
N GLN A 951 112.58 42.17 -97.22
CA GLN A 951 112.59 43.57 -97.70
C GLN A 951 113.97 44.23 -97.58
N LYS A 952 114.72 43.96 -96.50
CA LYS A 952 116.08 44.48 -96.34
C LYS A 952 117.03 43.96 -97.41
N LYS A 953 116.90 42.68 -97.78
CA LYS A 953 117.72 42.06 -98.83
C LYS A 953 117.37 42.59 -100.21
N GLU A 954 116.09 42.79 -100.52
CA GLU A 954 115.67 43.42 -101.78
C GLU A 954 116.19 44.85 -101.93
N THR A 955 116.11 45.66 -100.86
CA THR A 955 116.64 47.03 -100.87
C THR A 955 118.17 47.07 -101.09
N ARG A 956 118.90 46.12 -100.50
CA ARG A 956 120.36 46.02 -100.66
C ARG A 956 120.76 45.61 -102.08
N ILE A 957 119.99 44.71 -102.71
CA ILE A 957 120.20 44.31 -104.10
C ILE A 957 119.97 45.50 -105.03
N GLN A 958 118.90 46.27 -104.85
CA GLN A 958 118.62 47.46 -105.65
C GLN A 958 119.73 48.52 -105.55
N GLN A 959 120.32 48.67 -104.37
CA GLN A 959 121.41 49.60 -104.12
C GLN A 959 122.72 49.15 -104.80
N LEU A 960 123.03 47.86 -104.73
CA LEU A 960 124.20 47.27 -105.42
C LEU A 960 124.07 47.34 -106.95
N GLU A 961 122.86 47.19 -107.48
CA GLU A 961 122.59 47.34 -108.93
C GLU A 961 122.82 48.79 -109.39
N ASN A 962 122.40 49.79 -108.61
CA ASN A 962 122.67 51.20 -108.91
C ASN A 962 124.17 51.56 -108.79
N GLU A 963 124.87 51.01 -107.80
CA GLU A 963 126.33 51.18 -107.66
C GLU A 963 127.08 50.56 -108.85
N GLN A 964 126.66 49.36 -109.29
CA GLN A 964 127.20 48.68 -110.47
C GLN A 964 126.94 49.46 -111.76
N ALA A 965 125.74 50.06 -111.91
CA ALA A 965 125.41 50.90 -113.06
C ALA A 965 126.28 52.17 -113.13
N THR A 966 126.49 52.83 -111.99
CA THR A 966 127.31 54.06 -111.91
C THR A 966 128.78 53.77 -112.17
N MET A 967 129.32 52.65 -111.64
CA MET A 967 130.68 52.19 -111.94
C MET A 967 130.85 51.82 -113.41
N ARG A 968 129.84 51.18 -114.02
CA ARG A 968 129.85 50.84 -115.44
C ARG A 968 129.90 52.10 -116.30
N ASP A 969 129.06 53.09 -116.02
CA ASP A 969 129.03 54.33 -116.79
C ASP A 969 130.34 55.13 -116.68
N TYR A 970 130.97 55.16 -115.49
CA TYR A 970 132.29 55.78 -115.31
C TYR A 970 133.40 55.05 -116.07
N LEU A 971 133.43 53.71 -116.01
CA LEU A 971 134.44 52.89 -116.70
C LEU A 971 134.30 52.99 -118.22
N CYS A 972 133.08 53.05 -118.74
CA CYS A 972 132.83 53.19 -120.18
C CYS A 972 133.17 54.57 -120.74
N ALA A 973 133.19 55.62 -119.91
CA ALA A 973 133.68 56.94 -120.31
C ALA A 973 135.22 57.00 -120.39
N LYS A 974 135.93 56.18 -119.59
CA LYS A 974 137.41 56.16 -119.53
C LYS A 974 138.06 55.20 -120.53
N ASP A 975 137.46 54.03 -120.77
CA ASP A 975 137.91 53.08 -121.77
C ASP A 975 136.70 52.49 -122.55
N PRO A 976 136.37 53.05 -123.73
CA PRO A 976 135.26 52.59 -124.54
C PRO A 976 135.40 51.15 -125.07
N LYS A 977 136.57 50.53 -124.92
CA LYS A 977 136.84 49.16 -125.36
C LYS A 977 136.82 48.14 -124.21
N ALA A 978 136.61 48.58 -122.96
CA ALA A 978 136.52 47.70 -121.81
C ALA A 978 135.35 46.69 -121.98
N PRO A 979 135.53 45.41 -121.60
CA PRO A 979 134.54 44.35 -121.83
C PRO A 979 133.14 44.65 -121.25
N ILE A 980 133.06 45.41 -120.16
CA ILE A 980 131.80 45.79 -119.48
C ILE A 980 130.92 46.76 -120.30
N CYS A 981 131.50 47.40 -121.32
CA CYS A 981 130.85 48.40 -122.18
C CYS A 981 130.27 47.79 -123.47
N LYS A 982 130.60 46.52 -123.75
CA LYS A 982 130.07 45.78 -124.91
C LYS A 982 129.10 44.72 -124.42
N GLY A 983 127.88 45.15 -124.12
CA GLY A 983 126.84 44.25 -123.66
C GLY A 983 125.48 44.92 -123.66
N GLY A 984 124.74 44.60 -124.72
CA GLY A 984 123.34 44.84 -125.00
C GLY A 984 122.43 45.33 -123.86
N LYS A 985 121.52 46.21 -124.27
CA LYS A 985 120.17 46.32 -123.71
C LYS A 985 119.68 44.93 -123.27
N ARG A 986 119.48 44.76 -121.97
CA ARG A 986 118.45 43.86 -121.46
C ARG A 986 117.69 44.59 -120.37
N ALA A 987 116.36 44.54 -120.54
CA ALA A 987 115.33 44.86 -119.57
C ALA A 987 115.08 46.38 -119.33
N PRO A 988 113.85 46.77 -118.94
CA PRO A 988 113.05 46.11 -117.93
C PRO A 988 111.83 45.37 -118.49
N ALA A 989 111.63 44.15 -118.00
CA ALA A 989 110.29 43.62 -117.81
C ALA A 989 109.68 44.39 -116.63
N SER A 990 108.63 45.13 -116.90
CA SER A 990 107.67 45.55 -115.86
C SER A 990 107.01 44.28 -115.32
N LYS A 991 107.25 43.99 -114.04
CA LYS A 991 106.24 43.34 -113.20
C LYS A 991 105.28 44.39 -112.69
#